data_AF-A0A2E7ZG01-F1
#
_entry.id   AF-A0A2E7ZG01-F1
#
_cell.length_a   1.000
_cell.length_b   1.000
_cell.length_c   1.000
_cell.angle_alpha   90.00
_cell.angle_beta   90.00
_cell.angle_gamma   90.00
#
_symmetry.space_group_name_H-M   'P 1'
#
loop_
_entity.id
_entity.type
_entity.pdbx_description
1 polymer ?
#
loop_
_entity_poly.entity_id
_entity_poly.type
_entity_poly.pdbx_seq_one_letter_code
_entity_poly.pdbx_strand_id
1 'polypeptide(L)'
;MIVEVALNLPLQKTFDYSWPEELDLDPVPGLRVLVPFSRRKMGGVITSVKNHSDFSPLRKVEKLIEDTPSMTEEILELSRWVASYYFCSWGEVLNGTLPGGMGLLLRLEIINKSNFLPGIERLGKPFQEIVKNKTRWTEEEWNRKKPGTEERKQLAEWLQKGLLEKVQIFAGQRSRPKMERWVRFLKSDESNRSVRKKTKKIQILDRLAKNNECSWEEIRNTVPNPAQALKNLEKEGCVQIFEKRVFRRFLEDRMPPIESFQQLKEDQQNVFQEVGKNLQEEKYKTYLLEGVTGSGKTEVYLHAVRLTQELGKSSLVLVPEISLTPLLVNRFRSRFGDAVAVLHSGMDDGERYDEWSRVRNGLSSIVVGARSAVFAPLKNLGLVIVDEEHDVSYKQGETPRYHARDVAVYRGFKAKATVLLGSATPSLESSYNVQLGKYHPLYLKKRIFQPTLPEVRLINLKHCDRQKGSPFFSIELLDAIRQRLLKKEQTLIFLNRRGFAPLMICGECNETHTCPNCSLSLVFHQAVGGLKCHHCDYFLITPQKCPACDSSESPKIVGSGTEQIETELKNIYPNAEVLRMDRDSLHGKHALSKMQRRIHDQEVDIVVGTQLITKGHDFPNVTLVGVILADLSLNLPDFRSGERTFQLLTQVAGRAGRAEKPGEVLIQTYNPKHHSLQCAKDHDTLRYLEIELKQRNLLKIPPFLSMVLILCSSPSEKRAETLAFSVRNRFKKLPPSLTVIGPVESPLKKLRNRYRWQVLIKAPDASMLKCQLNRLMKEPLKLQKDELLQIDIDPHHLI
;
A
#
# COMPACT_ATOMS: atom_id res chain seq x y z
N MET A 1 -4.22 -33.75 22.65
CA MET A 1 -4.71 -33.07 21.43
C MET A 1 -3.53 -32.64 20.56
N ILE A 2 -3.72 -32.55 19.23
CA ILE A 2 -2.67 -32.14 18.28
C ILE A 2 -3.17 -30.90 17.54
N VAL A 3 -2.28 -29.93 17.34
CA VAL A 3 -2.58 -28.69 16.61
C VAL A 3 -1.70 -28.57 15.38
N GLU A 4 -2.32 -28.16 14.27
CA GLU A 4 -1.62 -27.90 13.01
C GLU A 4 -1.32 -26.41 12.91
N VAL A 5 -0.04 -26.05 12.82
CA VAL A 5 0.42 -24.67 12.92
C VAL A 5 1.06 -24.22 11.60
N ALA A 6 0.58 -23.09 11.06
CA ALA A 6 1.23 -22.39 9.95
C ALA A 6 2.30 -21.44 10.50
N LEU A 7 3.54 -21.60 10.04
CA LEU A 7 4.68 -20.76 10.41
C LEU A 7 5.03 -19.80 9.28
N ASN A 8 5.44 -18.57 9.63
CA ASN A 8 5.92 -17.58 8.67
C ASN A 8 7.28 -18.00 8.06
N LEU A 9 7.21 -18.95 7.14
CA LEU A 9 8.32 -19.57 6.41
C LEU A 9 7.90 -19.66 4.94
N PRO A 10 8.83 -19.56 3.99
CA PRO A 10 8.55 -19.77 2.57
C PRO A 10 8.41 -21.28 2.25
N LEU A 11 7.61 -21.99 3.05
CA LEU A 11 7.33 -23.42 2.92
C LEU A 11 5.83 -23.61 2.83
N GLN A 12 5.34 -24.21 1.73
CA GLN A 12 3.91 -24.54 1.56
C GLN A 12 3.50 -25.75 2.42
N LYS A 13 3.78 -25.68 3.72
CA LYS A 13 3.49 -26.72 4.71
C LYS A 13 3.08 -26.08 6.02
N THR A 14 2.25 -26.82 6.73
CA THR A 14 1.93 -26.67 8.14
C THR A 14 2.74 -27.68 8.95
N PHE A 15 2.80 -27.51 10.26
CA PHE A 15 3.56 -28.36 11.17
C PHE A 15 2.68 -28.80 12.34
N ASP A 16 2.70 -30.09 12.65
CA ASP A 16 1.95 -30.64 13.77
C ASP A 16 2.72 -30.47 15.08
N TYR A 17 2.00 -30.06 16.13
CA TYR A 17 2.51 -29.92 17.50
C TYR A 17 1.55 -30.56 18.48
N SER A 18 2.06 -31.13 19.57
CA SER A 18 1.22 -31.60 20.67
C SER A 18 0.75 -30.42 21.53
N TRP A 19 -0.53 -30.40 21.88
CA TRP A 19 -1.07 -29.42 22.82
C TRP A 19 -0.69 -29.80 24.26
N PRO A 20 0.02 -28.94 25.00
CA PRO A 20 0.32 -29.15 26.42
C PRO A 20 -0.95 -29.03 27.28
N GLU A 21 -1.09 -29.90 28.29
CA GLU A 21 -2.18 -29.82 29.27
C GLU A 21 -2.03 -28.61 30.19
N GLU A 22 -0.80 -28.08 30.31
CA GLU A 22 -0.48 -26.91 31.13
C GLU A 22 -1.03 -25.58 30.57
N LEU A 23 -1.58 -25.59 29.35
CA LEU A 23 -2.33 -24.45 28.80
C LEU A 23 -3.80 -24.66 29.14
N ASP A 24 -4.32 -23.93 30.15
CA ASP A 24 -5.72 -23.93 30.65
C ASP A 24 -6.77 -23.43 29.61
N LEU A 25 -6.52 -23.63 28.32
CA LEU A 25 -7.38 -23.24 27.21
C LEU A 25 -7.39 -24.34 26.14
N ASP A 26 -8.56 -24.63 25.61
CA ASP A 26 -8.68 -25.54 24.47
C ASP A 26 -8.08 -24.91 23.20
N PRO A 27 -7.43 -25.71 22.36
CA PRO A 27 -6.91 -25.22 21.09
C PRO A 27 -8.06 -24.89 20.13
N VAL A 28 -8.06 -23.67 19.59
CA VAL A 28 -9.01 -23.22 18.56
C VAL A 28 -8.24 -22.69 17.35
N PRO A 29 -8.67 -22.98 16.11
CA PRO A 29 -8.12 -22.36 14.92
C PRO A 29 -8.13 -20.84 14.99
N GLY A 30 -7.07 -20.21 14.49
CA GLY A 30 -6.89 -18.75 14.49
C GLY A 30 -6.17 -18.20 15.73
N LEU A 31 -5.95 -19.03 16.75
CA LEU A 31 -5.07 -18.68 17.87
C LEU A 31 -3.61 -18.57 17.42
N ARG A 32 -2.89 -17.64 18.03
CA ARG A 32 -1.45 -17.47 17.82
C ARG A 32 -0.67 -18.16 18.91
N VAL A 33 0.34 -18.92 18.49
CA VAL A 33 1.17 -19.74 19.36
C VAL A 33 2.64 -19.48 19.12
N LEU A 34 3.43 -19.63 20.18
CA LEU A 34 4.88 -19.76 20.10
C LEU A 34 5.22 -21.25 20.08
N VAL A 35 5.98 -21.67 19.08
CA VAL A 35 6.39 -23.06 18.91
C VAL A 35 7.89 -23.19 18.63
N PRO A 36 8.52 -24.30 19.01
CA PRO A 36 9.91 -24.58 18.66
C PRO A 36 10.00 -25.05 17.21
N PHE A 37 10.93 -24.50 16.46
CA PHE A 37 11.22 -24.90 15.08
C PHE A 37 12.72 -25.04 14.88
N SER A 38 13.20 -26.28 14.74
CA SER A 38 14.64 -26.60 14.74
C SER A 38 15.34 -26.05 15.99
N ARG A 39 16.28 -25.11 15.85
CA ARG A 39 17.03 -24.46 16.95
C ARG A 39 16.46 -23.10 17.38
N ARG A 40 15.33 -22.67 16.82
CA ARG A 40 14.73 -21.34 17.08
C ARG A 40 13.29 -21.46 17.54
N LYS A 41 12.76 -20.38 18.10
CA LYS A 41 11.34 -20.23 18.42
C LYS A 41 10.67 -19.41 17.34
N MET A 42 9.44 -19.77 16.99
CA MET A 42 8.68 -19.10 15.95
C MET A 42 7.25 -18.87 16.37
N GLY A 43 6.71 -17.74 15.95
CA GLY A 43 5.28 -17.50 15.99
C GLY A 43 4.59 -18.26 14.87
N GLY A 44 3.45 -18.85 15.20
CA GLY A 44 2.56 -19.49 14.25
C GLY A 44 1.10 -19.22 14.56
N VAL A 45 0.24 -19.61 13.62
CA VAL A 45 -1.21 -19.58 13.78
C VAL A 45 -1.73 -21.01 13.71
N ILE A 46 -2.58 -21.40 14.65
CA ILE A 46 -3.28 -22.69 14.60
C ILE A 46 -4.26 -22.65 13.43
N THR A 47 -4.17 -23.64 12.55
CA THR A 47 -4.98 -23.75 11.33
C THR A 47 -6.04 -24.84 11.44
N SER A 48 -5.75 -25.90 12.19
CA SER A 48 -6.68 -26.98 12.49
C SER A 48 -6.30 -27.68 13.80
N VAL A 49 -7.25 -28.40 14.38
CA VAL A 49 -7.04 -29.26 15.55
C VAL A 49 -7.33 -30.69 15.12
N LYS A 50 -6.44 -31.62 15.46
CA LYS A 50 -6.46 -33.02 15.04
C LYS A 50 -6.37 -33.95 16.25
N ASN A 51 -6.93 -35.15 16.11
CA ASN A 51 -6.82 -36.21 17.11
C ASN A 51 -5.62 -37.13 16.86
N HIS A 52 -5.11 -37.17 15.63
CA HIS A 52 -3.98 -38.02 15.23
C HIS A 52 -2.99 -37.23 14.35
N SER A 53 -1.72 -37.61 14.39
CA SER A 53 -0.67 -37.14 13.47
C SER A 53 0.12 -38.32 12.98
N ASP A 54 0.48 -38.28 11.69
CA ASP A 54 1.33 -39.28 11.06
C ASP A 54 2.81 -39.15 11.51
N PHE A 55 3.13 -38.16 12.36
CA PHE A 55 4.50 -37.85 12.78
C PHE A 55 4.68 -38.06 14.29
N SER A 56 5.76 -38.72 14.69
CA SER A 56 6.15 -38.94 16.09
C SER A 56 7.68 -39.00 16.23
N PRO A 57 8.28 -38.42 17.30
CA PRO A 57 7.65 -37.66 18.38
C PRO A 57 7.31 -36.22 17.97
N LEU A 58 6.20 -35.69 18.49
CA LEU A 58 5.80 -34.29 18.30
C LEU A 58 6.45 -33.39 19.36
N ARG A 59 6.81 -32.17 18.94
CA ARG A 59 7.19 -31.12 19.89
C ARG A 59 5.94 -30.48 20.48
N LYS A 60 6.02 -29.99 21.71
CA LYS A 60 4.93 -29.25 22.38
C LYS A 60 4.85 -27.80 21.90
N VAL A 61 3.63 -27.25 21.89
CA VAL A 61 3.42 -25.80 21.87
C VAL A 61 4.05 -25.20 23.14
N GLU A 62 4.80 -24.11 23.02
CA GLU A 62 5.45 -23.51 24.19
C GLU A 62 4.56 -22.51 24.93
N LYS A 63 3.82 -21.68 24.17
CA LYS A 63 3.06 -20.57 24.76
C LYS A 63 1.93 -20.08 23.85
N LEU A 64 0.80 -19.72 24.45
CA LEU A 64 -0.24 -18.91 23.82
C LEU A 64 0.16 -17.43 23.79
N ILE A 65 0.04 -16.81 22.61
CA ILE A 65 0.34 -15.39 22.45
C ILE A 65 -0.83 -14.52 22.95
N GLU A 66 -2.05 -15.05 22.86
CA GLU A 66 -3.30 -14.43 23.30
C GLU A 66 -4.37 -15.51 23.51
N ASP A 67 -5.35 -15.19 24.35
CA ASP A 67 -6.38 -16.14 24.81
C ASP A 67 -7.60 -16.19 23.89
N THR A 68 -7.65 -15.30 22.87
CA THR A 68 -8.74 -15.23 21.90
C THR A 68 -8.20 -15.32 20.48
N PRO A 69 -8.87 -16.02 19.55
CA PRO A 69 -8.42 -16.12 18.17
C PRO A 69 -8.21 -14.74 17.54
N SER A 70 -7.02 -14.52 16.99
CA SER A 70 -6.75 -13.30 16.22
C SER A 70 -7.33 -13.38 14.81
N MET A 71 -7.41 -14.59 14.27
CA MET A 71 -8.00 -14.82 12.96
C MET A 71 -9.37 -15.43 13.13
N THR A 72 -10.36 -14.85 12.45
CA THR A 72 -11.66 -15.51 12.25
C THR A 72 -11.52 -16.64 11.23
N GLU A 73 -12.46 -17.57 11.24
CA GLU A 73 -12.53 -18.66 10.26
C GLU A 73 -12.57 -18.12 8.83
N GLU A 74 -13.36 -17.07 8.56
CA GLU A 74 -13.39 -16.37 7.27
C GLU A 74 -11.99 -15.92 6.82
N ILE A 75 -11.19 -15.35 7.72
CA ILE A 75 -9.83 -14.89 7.40
C ILE A 75 -8.87 -16.06 7.20
N LEU A 76 -9.02 -17.17 7.92
CA LEU A 76 -8.27 -18.40 7.67
C LEU A 76 -8.56 -18.95 6.27
N GLU A 77 -9.83 -19.01 5.87
CA GLU A 77 -10.23 -19.47 4.54
C GLU A 77 -9.73 -18.53 3.43
N LEU A 78 -9.90 -17.22 3.62
CA LEU A 78 -9.44 -16.21 2.68
C LEU A 78 -7.92 -16.28 2.50
N SER A 79 -7.17 -16.31 3.59
CA SER A 79 -5.71 -16.39 3.57
C SER A 79 -5.22 -17.70 2.94
N ARG A 80 -5.93 -18.82 3.14
CA ARG A 80 -5.63 -20.09 2.49
C ARG A 80 -5.84 -20.03 0.98
N TRP A 81 -6.94 -19.40 0.54
CA TRP A 81 -7.18 -19.16 -0.88
C TRP A 81 -6.10 -18.28 -1.50
N VAL A 82 -5.75 -17.17 -0.84
CA VAL A 82 -4.67 -16.27 -1.28
C VAL A 82 -3.35 -17.02 -1.40
N ALA A 83 -2.97 -17.83 -0.40
CA ALA A 83 -1.75 -18.63 -0.42
C ALA A 83 -1.73 -19.59 -1.62
N SER A 84 -2.87 -20.25 -1.86
CA SER A 84 -3.02 -21.22 -2.94
C SER A 84 -3.06 -20.60 -4.34
N TYR A 85 -3.69 -19.43 -4.50
CA TYR A 85 -3.79 -18.74 -5.78
C TYR A 85 -2.48 -18.04 -6.14
N TYR A 86 -1.86 -17.33 -5.19
CA TYR A 86 -0.64 -16.54 -5.40
C TYR A 86 0.66 -17.31 -5.13
N PHE A 87 0.60 -18.64 -4.96
CA PHE A 87 1.77 -19.51 -4.83
C PHE A 87 2.76 -19.11 -3.73
N CYS A 88 2.25 -18.71 -2.57
CA CYS A 88 3.04 -18.39 -1.38
C CYS A 88 2.66 -19.28 -0.21
N SER A 89 3.44 -19.28 0.87
CA SER A 89 3.06 -20.11 2.02
C SER A 89 1.87 -19.51 2.75
N TRP A 90 1.04 -20.38 3.35
CA TRP A 90 -0.07 -19.91 4.15
C TRP A 90 0.40 -19.10 5.36
N GLY A 91 1.54 -19.47 5.96
CA GLY A 91 2.13 -18.70 7.06
C GLY A 91 2.63 -17.30 6.67
N GLU A 92 3.17 -17.11 5.46
CA GLU A 92 3.52 -15.80 4.93
C GLU A 92 2.27 -14.92 4.75
N VAL A 93 1.18 -15.50 4.22
CA VAL A 93 -0.09 -14.78 4.07
C VAL A 93 -0.67 -14.40 5.44
N LEU A 94 -0.76 -15.36 6.36
CA LEU A 94 -1.29 -15.13 7.71
C LEU A 94 -0.48 -14.07 8.46
N ASN A 95 0.85 -14.09 8.34
CA ASN A 95 1.68 -13.03 8.89
C ASN A 95 1.41 -11.67 8.22
N GLY A 96 1.16 -11.65 6.91
CA GLY A 96 0.77 -10.45 6.17
C GLY A 96 -0.62 -9.90 6.52
N THR A 97 -1.51 -10.73 7.08
CA THR A 97 -2.84 -10.30 7.55
C THR A 97 -2.80 -9.62 8.94
N LEU A 98 -1.73 -9.82 9.71
CA LEU A 98 -1.56 -9.20 11.03
C LEU A 98 -1.08 -7.75 10.92
N PRO A 99 -1.56 -6.82 11.76
CA PRO A 99 -1.02 -5.47 11.81
C PRO A 99 0.42 -5.47 12.35
N GLY A 100 1.24 -4.48 11.94
CA GLY A 100 2.67 -4.41 12.25
C GLY A 100 3.03 -4.50 13.74
N GLY A 101 2.15 -4.04 14.63
CA GLY A 101 2.29 -4.11 16.10
C GLY A 101 2.04 -5.48 16.72
N MET A 102 1.42 -6.41 15.99
CA MET A 102 1.16 -7.78 16.48
C MET A 102 2.34 -8.73 16.27
N GLY A 103 3.41 -8.31 15.60
CA GLY A 103 4.62 -9.12 15.46
C GLY A 103 5.20 -9.53 16.81
N LEU A 104 5.70 -10.77 16.90
CA LEU A 104 6.36 -11.25 18.11
C LEU A 104 7.72 -10.58 18.28
N LEU A 105 7.97 -10.07 19.48
CA LEU A 105 9.29 -9.60 19.90
C LEU A 105 10.03 -10.80 20.51
N LEU A 106 10.94 -11.38 19.73
CA LEU A 106 11.85 -12.41 20.21
C LEU A 106 13.21 -11.77 20.50
N ARG A 107 13.73 -11.98 21.71
CA ARG A 107 15.09 -11.56 22.08
C ARG A 107 16.00 -12.77 22.13
N LEU A 108 17.28 -12.55 21.83
CA LEU A 108 18.32 -13.54 21.99
C LEU A 108 18.92 -13.38 23.38
N GLU A 109 18.79 -14.42 24.20
CA GLU A 109 19.39 -14.55 25.50
C GLU A 109 20.59 -15.50 25.40
N ILE A 110 21.66 -15.16 26.09
CA ILE A 110 22.86 -15.96 26.23
C ILE A 110 22.82 -16.53 27.65
N ILE A 111 22.83 -17.85 27.75
CA ILE A 111 22.78 -18.60 29.00
C ILE A 111 24.17 -19.18 29.23
N ASN A 112 24.74 -18.89 30.39
CA ASN A 112 25.97 -19.54 30.82
C ASN A 112 25.67 -20.95 31.36
N LYS A 113 26.21 -21.97 30.69
CA LYS A 113 26.08 -23.38 31.10
C LYS A 113 27.31 -23.88 31.86
N SER A 114 28.37 -23.08 31.92
CA SER A 114 29.63 -23.46 32.54
C SER A 114 29.90 -22.65 33.80
N ASN A 115 30.41 -23.31 34.84
CA ASN A 115 30.93 -22.63 36.02
C ASN A 115 32.22 -21.84 35.72
N PHE A 116 32.87 -22.12 34.59
CA PHE A 116 34.10 -21.46 34.17
C PHE A 116 34.07 -21.09 32.68
N LEU A 117 34.30 -19.82 32.37
CA LEU A 117 34.48 -19.34 31.00
C LEU A 117 35.95 -18.93 30.82
N PRO A 118 36.73 -19.62 29.97
CA PRO A 118 38.14 -19.32 29.76
C PRO A 118 38.31 -18.00 29.02
N GLY A 119 39.30 -17.19 29.40
CA GLY A 119 39.61 -15.94 28.70
C GLY A 119 38.78 -14.72 29.11
N ILE A 120 38.02 -14.78 30.21
CA ILE A 120 37.28 -13.61 30.74
C ILE A 120 38.20 -12.40 30.94
N GLU A 121 39.43 -12.61 31.41
CA GLU A 121 40.39 -11.53 31.71
C GLU A 121 40.81 -10.71 30.48
N ARG A 122 40.63 -11.27 29.27
CA ARG A 122 40.94 -10.61 28.00
C ARG A 122 39.85 -9.64 27.55
N LEU A 123 38.67 -9.68 28.16
CA LEU A 123 37.56 -8.80 27.82
C LEU A 123 37.68 -7.45 28.54
N GLY A 124 37.15 -6.38 27.94
CA GLY A 124 36.98 -5.11 28.65
C GLY A 124 36.13 -5.25 29.92
N LYS A 125 36.42 -4.44 30.97
CA LYS A 125 35.73 -4.46 32.28
C LYS A 125 34.19 -4.57 32.19
N PRO A 126 33.47 -3.84 31.31
CA PRO A 126 32.02 -3.93 31.22
C PRO A 126 31.48 -5.31 30.80
N PHE A 127 32.27 -6.08 30.04
CA PHE A 127 31.89 -7.42 29.59
C PHE A 127 32.22 -8.48 30.65
N GLN A 128 33.33 -8.29 31.39
CA GLN A 128 33.65 -9.13 32.54
C GLN A 128 32.56 -9.06 33.61
N GLU A 129 32.04 -7.86 33.89
CA GLU A 129 30.93 -7.67 34.84
C GLU A 129 29.65 -8.41 34.42
N ILE A 130 29.29 -8.37 33.14
CA ILE A 130 28.11 -9.07 32.64
C ILE A 130 28.25 -10.57 32.88
N VAL A 131 29.41 -11.14 32.51
CA VAL A 131 29.65 -12.60 32.58
C VAL A 131 29.81 -13.09 34.02
N LYS A 132 30.42 -12.30 34.91
CA LYS A 132 30.61 -12.66 36.33
C LYS A 132 29.33 -12.52 37.15
N ASN A 133 28.54 -11.46 36.90
CA ASN A 133 27.39 -11.14 37.75
C ASN A 133 26.07 -11.75 37.25
N LYS A 134 26.02 -12.24 36.00
CA LYS A 134 24.79 -12.78 35.42
C LYS A 134 25.02 -14.17 34.85
N THR A 135 24.15 -15.11 35.22
CA THR A 135 24.04 -16.43 34.58
C THR A 135 23.31 -16.36 33.24
N ARG A 136 22.53 -15.29 33.00
CA ARG A 136 21.82 -15.03 31.76
C ARG A 136 21.81 -13.55 31.42
N TRP A 137 22.02 -13.22 30.15
CA TRP A 137 21.93 -11.84 29.65
C TRP A 137 21.46 -11.81 28.20
N THR A 138 20.91 -10.69 27.78
CA THR A 138 20.47 -10.51 26.39
C THR A 138 21.63 -10.07 25.49
N GLU A 139 21.55 -10.43 24.20
CA GLU A 139 22.50 -9.96 23.20
C GLU A 139 22.46 -8.43 23.02
N GLU A 140 21.30 -7.80 23.27
CA GLU A 140 21.15 -6.34 23.30
C GLU A 140 21.96 -5.71 24.43
N GLU A 141 21.94 -6.29 25.63
CA GLU A 141 22.75 -5.82 26.76
C GLU A 141 24.25 -5.91 26.47
N TRP A 142 24.68 -6.98 25.81
CA TRP A 142 26.05 -7.15 25.34
C TRP A 142 26.42 -6.11 24.28
N ASN A 143 25.59 -5.95 23.24
CA ASN A 143 25.85 -5.04 22.13
C ASN A 143 25.79 -3.56 22.54
N ARG A 144 24.99 -3.21 23.55
CA ARG A 144 24.94 -1.84 24.11
C ARG A 144 26.29 -1.40 24.69
N LYS A 145 27.14 -2.34 25.10
CA LYS A 145 28.51 -2.07 25.54
C LYS A 145 29.51 -1.89 24.39
N LYS A 146 29.06 -1.98 23.12
CA LYS A 146 29.85 -1.80 21.88
C LYS A 146 31.08 -2.73 21.81
N PRO A 147 30.88 -4.05 21.65
CA PRO A 147 31.99 -5.01 21.64
C PRO A 147 32.93 -4.81 20.46
N GLY A 148 34.23 -4.82 20.74
CA GLY A 148 35.31 -4.79 19.76
C GLY A 148 35.50 -6.13 19.07
N THR A 149 36.61 -6.27 18.34
CA THR A 149 36.95 -7.51 17.62
C THR A 149 37.23 -8.68 18.57
N GLU A 150 37.94 -8.42 19.68
CA GLU A 150 38.32 -9.44 20.66
C GLU A 150 37.10 -9.98 21.42
N GLU A 151 36.21 -9.11 21.90
CA GLU A 151 34.99 -9.53 22.60
C GLU A 151 34.05 -10.35 21.70
N ARG A 152 33.96 -10.01 20.42
CA ARG A 152 33.17 -10.77 19.44
C ARG A 152 33.76 -12.15 19.20
N LYS A 153 35.09 -12.23 19.06
CA LYS A 153 35.80 -13.50 18.86
C LYS A 153 35.64 -14.41 20.07
N GLN A 154 35.85 -13.88 21.28
CA GLN A 154 35.73 -14.64 22.53
C GLN A 154 34.30 -15.16 22.76
N LEU A 155 33.29 -14.33 22.50
CA LEU A 155 31.88 -14.75 22.57
C LEU A 155 31.56 -15.86 21.57
N ALA A 156 32.08 -15.77 20.34
CA ALA A 156 31.90 -16.79 19.31
C ALA A 156 32.57 -18.12 19.71
N GLU A 157 33.78 -18.07 20.27
CA GLU A 157 34.48 -19.26 20.77
C GLU A 157 33.72 -19.96 21.91
N TRP A 158 33.18 -19.19 22.86
CA TRP A 158 32.39 -19.76 23.96
C TRP A 158 31.10 -20.43 23.48
N LEU A 159 30.42 -19.84 22.49
CA LEU A 159 29.24 -20.44 21.85
C LEU A 159 29.62 -21.71 21.06
N GLN A 160 30.76 -21.71 20.36
CA GLN A 160 31.23 -22.87 19.58
C GLN A 160 31.64 -24.04 20.48
N LYS A 161 32.28 -23.75 21.62
CA LYS A 161 32.68 -24.75 22.64
C LYS A 161 31.52 -25.22 23.52
N GLY A 162 30.31 -24.68 23.33
CA GLY A 162 29.12 -25.06 24.09
C GLY A 162 29.11 -24.58 25.56
N LEU A 163 30.03 -23.69 25.94
CA LEU A 163 30.09 -23.12 27.29
C LEU A 163 28.96 -22.10 27.51
N LEU A 164 28.59 -21.41 26.44
CA LEU A 164 27.42 -20.57 26.38
C LEU A 164 26.40 -21.20 25.43
N GLU A 165 25.13 -21.07 25.76
CA GLU A 165 24.04 -21.41 24.87
C GLU A 165 23.28 -20.14 24.50
N LYS A 166 22.99 -19.98 23.21
CA LYS A 166 22.16 -18.89 22.72
C LYS A 166 20.74 -19.39 22.52
N VAL A 167 19.80 -18.85 23.29
CA VAL A 167 18.38 -19.24 23.27
C VAL A 167 17.52 -18.04 22.91
N GLN A 168 16.44 -18.27 22.18
CA GLN A 168 15.44 -17.24 21.96
C GLN A 168 14.42 -17.22 23.10
N ILE A 169 14.11 -16.03 23.60
CA ILE A 169 13.05 -15.80 24.57
C ILE A 169 11.97 -14.88 23.99
N PHE A 170 10.73 -15.12 24.40
CA PHE A 170 9.62 -14.27 24.03
C PHE A 170 9.57 -13.05 24.95
N ALA A 171 9.76 -11.86 24.39
CA ALA A 171 9.77 -10.58 25.09
C ALA A 171 8.44 -9.82 24.97
N GLY A 172 7.43 -10.40 24.31
CA GLY A 172 6.08 -9.85 24.16
C GLY A 172 5.71 -9.57 22.70
N GLN A 173 4.63 -8.82 22.51
CA GLN A 173 4.26 -8.23 21.23
C GLN A 173 4.93 -6.85 21.06
N ARG A 174 5.13 -6.41 19.82
CA ARG A 174 5.70 -5.08 19.52
C ARG A 174 4.84 -3.94 20.05
N SER A 175 3.52 -4.09 20.03
CA SER A 175 2.57 -3.13 20.58
C SER A 175 1.71 -3.78 21.65
N ARG A 176 1.47 -3.05 22.74
CA ARG A 176 0.56 -3.44 23.82
C ARG A 176 -0.64 -2.51 23.83
N PRO A 177 -1.80 -2.95 24.36
CA PRO A 177 -2.91 -2.06 24.67
C PRO A 177 -2.43 -0.86 25.49
N LYS A 178 -2.83 0.36 25.11
CA LYS A 178 -2.57 1.54 25.93
C LYS A 178 -3.57 1.53 27.09
N MET A 179 -3.05 1.45 28.31
CA MET A 179 -3.84 1.58 29.53
C MET A 179 -3.60 2.97 30.09
N GLU A 180 -4.67 3.68 30.39
CA GLU A 180 -4.61 4.97 31.08
C GLU A 180 -5.30 4.85 32.43
N ARG A 181 -4.81 5.62 33.40
CA ARG A 181 -5.46 5.73 34.70
C ARG A 181 -6.67 6.64 34.57
N TRP A 182 -7.82 6.14 34.98
CA TRP A 182 -9.09 6.84 34.96
C TRP A 182 -9.67 6.91 36.36
N VAL A 183 -10.46 7.94 36.61
CA VAL A 183 -11.14 8.17 37.88
C VAL A 183 -12.64 8.16 37.60
N ARG A 184 -13.37 7.26 38.26
CA ARG A 184 -14.84 7.19 38.20
C ARG A 184 -15.44 7.76 39.48
N PHE A 185 -16.51 8.51 39.34
CA PHE A 185 -17.32 8.97 40.47
C PHE A 185 -18.22 7.83 40.99
N LEU A 186 -18.22 7.60 42.30
CA LEU A 186 -19.10 6.60 42.91
C LEU A 186 -20.29 7.26 43.62
N LYS A 187 -20.04 8.10 44.63
CA LYS A 187 -21.03 8.89 45.37
C LYS A 187 -20.39 10.12 45.99
N SER A 188 -21.17 11.18 46.23
CA SER A 188 -20.80 12.25 47.16
C SER A 188 -21.70 12.14 48.38
N ASP A 189 -21.13 12.05 49.57
CA ASP A 189 -21.88 12.35 50.79
C ASP A 189 -22.32 13.81 50.74
N GLU A 190 -23.63 14.05 50.70
CA GLU A 190 -24.23 15.40 50.63
C GLU A 190 -23.97 16.24 51.89
N SER A 191 -23.40 15.65 52.94
CA SER A 191 -23.23 16.23 54.27
C SER A 191 -22.12 17.28 54.40
N ASN A 192 -21.35 17.58 53.33
CA ASN A 192 -20.18 18.48 53.43
C ASN A 192 -20.07 19.59 52.35
N ARG A 193 -21.17 19.98 51.70
CA ARG A 193 -21.18 21.12 50.76
C ARG A 193 -20.97 22.49 51.44
N SER A 194 -20.99 22.55 52.77
CA SER A 194 -21.03 23.79 53.54
C SER A 194 -19.72 24.11 54.28
N VAL A 195 -18.56 24.14 53.61
CA VAL A 195 -17.43 24.97 54.08
C VAL A 195 -16.66 25.57 52.90
N ARG A 196 -16.69 26.90 52.85
CA ARG A 196 -15.99 27.79 51.90
C ARG A 196 -14.47 27.59 51.94
N LYS A 197 -13.92 26.95 50.91
CA LYS A 197 -12.63 27.22 50.22
C LYS A 197 -12.61 26.30 48.99
N LYS A 198 -12.25 26.78 47.79
CA LYS A 198 -12.08 25.97 46.56
C LYS A 198 -10.93 24.98 46.77
N THR A 199 -11.16 23.91 47.53
CA THR A 199 -10.17 22.86 47.75
C THR A 199 -10.06 22.03 46.47
N LYS A 200 -8.86 21.53 46.20
CA LYS A 200 -8.57 20.69 45.03
C LYS A 200 -9.54 19.50 44.94
N LYS A 201 -10.02 18.98 46.07
CA LYS A 201 -11.02 17.91 46.15
C LYS A 201 -12.35 18.28 45.48
N ILE A 202 -12.90 19.46 45.77
CA ILE A 202 -14.19 19.91 45.22
C ILE A 202 -14.08 20.13 43.71
N GLN A 203 -12.98 20.70 43.21
CA GLN A 203 -12.76 20.86 41.76
C GLN A 203 -12.73 19.53 41.00
N ILE A 204 -12.15 18.49 41.62
CA ILE A 204 -12.13 17.14 41.06
C ILE A 204 -13.56 16.55 41.06
N LEU A 205 -14.28 16.67 42.18
CA LEU A 205 -15.64 16.15 42.31
C LEU A 205 -16.63 16.86 41.37
N ASP A 206 -16.58 18.19 41.23
CA ASP A 206 -17.44 18.96 40.31
C ASP A 206 -17.23 18.55 38.84
N ARG A 207 -16.00 18.22 38.47
CA ARG A 207 -15.68 17.78 37.10
C ARG A 207 -16.12 16.34 36.87
N LEU A 208 -15.91 15.47 37.85
CA LEU A 208 -16.38 14.08 37.83
C LEU A 208 -17.91 14.00 37.85
N ALA A 209 -18.60 14.92 38.52
CA ALA A 209 -20.06 15.01 38.52
C ALA A 209 -20.66 15.37 37.15
N LYS A 210 -19.89 16.06 36.28
CA LYS A 210 -20.34 16.40 34.91
C LYS A 210 -20.15 15.27 33.90
N ASN A 211 -19.06 14.49 34.02
CA ASN A 211 -18.67 13.51 33.01
C ASN A 211 -18.70 12.04 33.50
N ASN A 212 -19.05 11.78 34.77
CA ASN A 212 -18.99 10.51 35.52
C ASN A 212 -17.61 9.83 35.61
N GLU A 213 -16.80 9.92 34.55
CA GLU A 213 -15.44 9.43 34.46
C GLU A 213 -14.53 10.49 33.83
N CYS A 214 -13.29 10.57 34.28
CA CYS A 214 -12.29 11.48 33.71
C CYS A 214 -10.91 10.82 33.73
N SER A 215 -10.07 11.12 32.73
CA SER A 215 -8.71 10.61 32.69
C SER A 215 -7.82 11.31 33.72
N TRP A 216 -6.81 10.59 34.21
CA TRP A 216 -5.84 11.16 35.16
C TRP A 216 -5.10 12.38 34.58
N GLU A 217 -4.82 12.38 33.28
CA GLU A 217 -4.17 13.50 32.58
C GLU A 217 -5.08 14.74 32.50
N GLU A 218 -6.37 14.58 32.19
CA GLU A 218 -7.32 15.69 32.21
C GLU A 218 -7.44 16.34 33.59
N ILE A 219 -7.44 15.53 34.66
CA ILE A 219 -7.46 16.02 36.03
C ILE A 219 -6.13 16.74 36.35
N ARG A 220 -4.99 16.20 35.91
CA ARG A 220 -3.67 16.83 36.11
C ARG A 220 -3.51 18.16 35.38
N ASN A 221 -4.08 18.28 34.19
CA ASN A 221 -4.04 19.50 33.39
C ASN A 221 -4.90 20.63 33.98
N THR A 222 -5.89 20.29 34.79
CA THR A 222 -6.85 21.24 35.36
C THR A 222 -6.63 21.52 36.84
N VAL A 223 -6.11 20.53 37.58
CA VAL A 223 -5.84 20.62 39.02
C VAL A 223 -4.37 20.31 39.29
N PRO A 224 -3.58 21.26 39.82
CA PRO A 224 -2.15 21.03 40.09
C PRO A 224 -1.94 20.05 41.25
N ASN A 225 -1.07 19.06 41.06
CA ASN A 225 -0.78 17.96 42.02
C ASN A 225 -2.04 17.24 42.55
N PRO A 226 -2.83 16.58 41.69
CA PRO A 226 -4.08 15.94 42.09
C PRO A 226 -3.88 14.61 42.82
N ALA A 227 -2.69 14.03 42.78
CA ALA A 227 -2.42 12.66 43.25
C ALA A 227 -2.80 12.42 44.72
N GLN A 228 -2.46 13.35 45.61
CA GLN A 228 -2.78 13.23 47.04
C GLN A 228 -4.29 13.39 47.30
N ALA A 229 -4.93 14.33 46.58
CA ALA A 229 -6.37 14.56 46.71
C ALA A 229 -7.18 13.37 46.19
N LEU A 230 -6.78 12.77 45.06
CA LEU A 230 -7.41 11.57 44.49
C LEU A 230 -7.26 10.35 45.39
N LYS A 231 -6.07 10.11 45.99
CA LYS A 231 -5.89 9.02 46.97
C LYS A 231 -6.79 9.19 48.20
N ASN A 232 -6.94 10.42 48.69
CA ASN A 232 -7.82 10.68 49.83
C ASN A 232 -9.29 10.48 49.46
N LEU A 233 -9.72 10.95 48.28
CA LEU A 233 -11.09 10.73 47.78
C LEU A 233 -11.38 9.24 47.50
N GLU A 234 -10.38 8.47 47.10
CA GLU A 234 -10.50 7.01 46.93
C GLU A 234 -10.66 6.30 48.27
N LYS A 235 -9.88 6.68 49.29
CA LYS A 235 -10.03 6.18 50.67
C LYS A 235 -11.37 6.57 51.30
N GLU A 236 -11.88 7.76 50.96
CA GLU A 236 -13.19 8.26 51.38
C GLU A 236 -14.35 7.59 50.61
N GLY A 237 -14.07 6.73 49.63
CA GLY A 237 -15.08 6.02 48.83
C GLY A 237 -15.81 6.89 47.81
N CYS A 238 -15.40 8.15 47.63
CA CYS A 238 -16.03 9.09 46.71
C CYS A 238 -15.70 8.82 45.24
N VAL A 239 -14.50 8.28 44.97
CA VAL A 239 -14.00 7.99 43.63
C VAL A 239 -13.31 6.63 43.57
N GLN A 240 -13.28 6.02 42.39
CA GLN A 240 -12.52 4.80 42.12
C GLN A 240 -11.43 5.09 41.09
N ILE A 241 -10.17 4.78 41.40
CA ILE A 241 -9.09 4.82 40.41
C ILE A 241 -8.98 3.44 39.78
N PHE A 242 -9.05 3.38 38.45
CA PHE A 242 -8.93 2.13 37.71
C PHE A 242 -8.13 2.35 36.42
N GLU A 243 -7.63 1.27 35.84
CA GLU A 243 -7.00 1.31 34.53
C GLU A 243 -8.05 1.07 33.46
N LYS A 244 -8.18 1.99 32.50
CA LYS A 244 -9.07 1.89 31.35
C LYS A 244 -8.24 1.74 30.10
N ARG A 245 -8.63 0.81 29.22
CA ARG A 245 -8.02 0.68 27.90
C ARG A 245 -8.42 1.88 27.04
N VAL A 246 -7.43 2.55 26.46
CA VAL A 246 -7.62 3.67 25.53
C VAL A 246 -7.03 3.29 24.17
N PHE A 247 -7.73 3.65 23.10
CA PHE A 247 -7.31 3.35 21.73
C PHE A 247 -6.56 4.55 21.15
N ARG A 248 -5.32 4.35 20.70
CA ARG A 248 -4.61 5.33 19.87
C ARG A 248 -5.34 5.49 18.54
N ARG A 249 -5.54 6.74 18.09
CA ARG A 249 -6.28 7.08 16.86
C ARG A 249 -5.33 7.82 15.90
N PHE A 250 -5.46 7.55 14.61
CA PHE A 250 -4.59 8.13 13.56
C PHE A 250 -4.66 9.66 13.43
N LEU A 251 -5.81 10.26 13.76
CA LEU A 251 -6.03 11.70 13.71
C LEU A 251 -6.25 12.20 15.15
N GLU A 252 -5.28 12.95 15.67
CA GLU A 252 -5.23 13.47 17.05
C GLU A 252 -6.23 14.60 17.31
N ASP A 253 -6.73 15.25 16.26
CA ASP A 253 -7.75 16.28 16.39
C ASP A 253 -9.12 15.67 16.71
N ARG A 254 -9.87 16.39 17.55
CA ARG A 254 -11.25 16.09 17.95
C ARG A 254 -12.05 15.53 16.76
N MET A 255 -12.94 14.58 17.05
CA MET A 255 -13.86 14.08 16.03
C MET A 255 -14.46 15.26 15.23
N PRO A 256 -14.43 15.20 13.89
CA PRO A 256 -15.07 16.24 13.09
C PRO A 256 -16.54 16.35 13.49
N PRO A 257 -17.14 17.56 13.38
CA PRO A 257 -18.56 17.72 13.62
C PRO A 257 -19.35 16.75 12.74
N ILE A 258 -20.41 16.17 13.29
CA ILE A 258 -21.26 15.24 12.54
C ILE A 258 -22.03 16.03 11.50
N GLU A 259 -21.98 15.59 10.24
CA GLU A 259 -22.62 16.24 9.11
C GLU A 259 -23.77 15.39 8.56
N SER A 260 -24.88 16.01 8.15
CA SER A 260 -26.03 15.33 7.55
C SER A 260 -25.79 14.88 6.10
N PHE A 261 -26.18 13.65 5.77
CA PHE A 261 -26.02 13.09 4.42
C PHE A 261 -26.62 14.00 3.35
N GLN A 262 -25.89 14.17 2.23
CA GLN A 262 -26.37 14.96 1.10
C GLN A 262 -27.47 14.21 0.34
N GLN A 263 -28.39 14.96 -0.28
CA GLN A 263 -29.36 14.39 -1.21
C GLN A 263 -28.65 13.92 -2.49
N LEU A 264 -28.93 12.69 -2.91
CA LEU A 264 -28.41 12.15 -4.16
C LEU A 264 -29.13 12.80 -5.35
N LYS A 265 -28.38 13.09 -6.41
CA LYS A 265 -28.97 13.45 -7.71
C LYS A 265 -29.63 12.24 -8.36
N GLU A 266 -30.49 12.46 -9.35
CA GLU A 266 -31.24 11.41 -10.05
C GLU A 266 -30.35 10.24 -10.54
N ASP A 267 -29.26 10.54 -11.26
CA ASP A 267 -28.31 9.52 -11.73
C ASP A 267 -27.70 8.70 -10.57
N GLN A 268 -27.37 9.38 -9.46
CA GLN A 268 -26.80 8.73 -8.27
C GLN A 268 -27.85 7.91 -7.51
N GLN A 269 -29.08 8.39 -7.47
CA GLN A 269 -30.21 7.73 -6.81
C GLN A 269 -30.56 6.42 -7.53
N ASN A 270 -30.56 6.41 -8.87
CA ASN A 270 -30.79 5.20 -9.67
C ASN A 270 -29.72 4.14 -9.40
N VAL A 271 -28.45 4.54 -9.39
CA VAL A 271 -27.32 3.65 -9.03
C VAL A 271 -27.48 3.12 -7.60
N PHE A 272 -27.80 4.00 -6.65
CA PHE A 272 -27.99 3.61 -5.25
C PHE A 272 -29.17 2.67 -5.05
N GLN A 273 -30.30 2.86 -5.75
CA GLN A 273 -31.45 1.97 -5.68
C GLN A 273 -31.12 0.54 -6.12
N GLU A 274 -30.36 0.39 -7.21
CA GLU A 274 -29.95 -0.94 -7.68
C GLU A 274 -29.00 -1.64 -6.69
N VAL A 275 -28.00 -0.91 -6.20
CA VAL A 275 -27.07 -1.44 -5.18
C VAL A 275 -27.82 -1.76 -3.89
N GLY A 276 -28.72 -0.88 -3.46
CA GLY A 276 -29.52 -0.99 -2.24
C GLY A 276 -30.46 -2.18 -2.25
N LYS A 277 -31.12 -2.45 -3.37
CA LYS A 277 -31.94 -3.66 -3.56
C LYS A 277 -31.12 -4.93 -3.32
N ASN A 278 -29.93 -5.01 -3.90
CA ASN A 278 -29.07 -6.18 -3.74
C ASN A 278 -28.52 -6.33 -2.30
N LEU A 279 -28.24 -5.21 -1.63
CA LEU A 279 -27.84 -5.20 -0.22
C LEU A 279 -28.94 -5.76 0.69
N GLN A 280 -30.20 -5.39 0.44
CA GLN A 280 -31.37 -5.89 1.17
C GLN A 280 -31.67 -7.37 0.88
N GLU A 281 -31.45 -7.84 -0.35
CA GLU A 281 -31.62 -9.24 -0.73
C GLU A 281 -30.52 -10.18 -0.20
N GLU A 282 -29.44 -9.62 0.36
CA GLU A 282 -28.28 -10.37 0.89
C GLU A 282 -27.62 -11.32 -0.12
N LYS A 283 -27.62 -10.93 -1.40
CA LYS A 283 -27.02 -11.71 -2.48
C LYS A 283 -25.66 -11.16 -2.88
N TYR A 284 -24.74 -12.06 -3.21
CA TYR A 284 -23.50 -11.67 -3.87
C TYR A 284 -23.80 -11.12 -5.27
N LYS A 285 -23.34 -9.89 -5.53
CA LYS A 285 -23.27 -9.31 -6.86
C LYS A 285 -22.10 -8.33 -6.89
N THR A 286 -21.35 -8.33 -7.99
CA THR A 286 -20.26 -7.38 -8.22
C THR A 286 -20.70 -6.35 -9.24
N TYR A 287 -20.60 -5.08 -8.84
CA TYR A 287 -20.92 -3.92 -9.67
C TYR A 287 -19.64 -3.19 -10.07
N LEU A 288 -19.58 -2.74 -11.33
CA LEU A 288 -18.57 -1.80 -11.80
C LEU A 288 -19.23 -0.44 -12.00
N LEU A 289 -18.98 0.49 -11.08
CA LEU A 289 -19.45 1.87 -11.14
C LEU A 289 -18.47 2.72 -11.94
N GLU A 290 -18.75 2.91 -13.23
CA GLU A 290 -18.04 3.81 -14.11
C GLU A 290 -18.63 5.22 -14.00
N GLY A 291 -17.89 6.11 -13.36
CA GLY A 291 -18.32 7.49 -13.15
C GLY A 291 -17.20 8.48 -13.42
N VAL A 292 -17.47 9.47 -14.26
CA VAL A 292 -16.48 10.52 -14.60
C VAL A 292 -15.96 11.21 -13.34
N THR A 293 -14.78 11.80 -13.42
CA THR A 293 -14.22 12.56 -12.31
C THR A 293 -15.17 13.69 -11.90
N GLY A 294 -15.53 13.76 -10.61
CA GLY A 294 -16.50 14.73 -10.10
C GLY A 294 -17.98 14.34 -10.24
N SER A 295 -18.30 13.09 -10.64
CA SER A 295 -19.69 12.59 -10.70
C SER A 295 -20.30 12.23 -9.34
N GLY A 296 -19.50 12.26 -8.27
CA GLY A 296 -19.96 11.97 -6.90
C GLY A 296 -20.08 10.50 -6.53
N LYS A 297 -19.26 9.62 -7.12
CA LYS A 297 -19.15 8.20 -6.71
C LYS A 297 -19.07 8.04 -5.18
N THR A 298 -18.30 8.91 -4.51
CA THR A 298 -18.15 8.88 -3.06
C THR A 298 -19.47 9.06 -2.31
N GLU A 299 -20.42 9.88 -2.79
CA GLU A 299 -21.72 10.02 -2.12
C GLU A 299 -22.54 8.72 -2.24
N VAL A 300 -22.51 8.06 -3.40
CA VAL A 300 -23.11 6.72 -3.56
C VAL A 300 -22.51 5.72 -2.58
N TYR A 301 -21.19 5.73 -2.38
CA TYR A 301 -20.53 4.88 -1.39
C TYR A 301 -21.01 5.15 0.04
N LEU A 302 -21.11 6.44 0.43
CA LEU A 302 -21.57 6.82 1.76
C LEU A 302 -23.01 6.35 2.00
N HIS A 303 -23.91 6.51 1.03
CA HIS A 303 -25.28 6.01 1.14
C HIS A 303 -25.35 4.47 1.19
N ALA A 304 -24.54 3.75 0.40
CA ALA A 304 -24.45 2.29 0.46
C ALA A 304 -23.92 1.78 1.81
N VAL A 305 -22.91 2.44 2.38
CA VAL A 305 -22.37 2.12 3.71
C VAL A 305 -23.42 2.39 4.80
N ARG A 306 -24.16 3.50 4.70
CA ARG A 306 -25.27 3.81 5.61
C ARG A 306 -26.32 2.71 5.62
N LEU A 307 -26.83 2.31 4.45
CA LEU A 307 -27.82 1.23 4.35
C LEU A 307 -27.27 -0.08 4.91
N THR A 308 -26.00 -0.40 4.64
CA THR A 308 -25.36 -1.61 5.18
C THR A 308 -25.30 -1.59 6.71
N GLN A 309 -25.01 -0.42 7.30
CA GLN A 309 -25.00 -0.24 8.75
C GLN A 309 -26.42 -0.34 9.34
N GLU A 310 -27.44 0.21 8.68
CA GLU A 310 -28.85 0.08 9.05
C GLU A 310 -29.32 -1.38 9.05
N LEU A 311 -28.76 -2.21 8.15
CA LEU A 311 -28.96 -3.66 8.11
C LEU A 311 -28.14 -4.43 9.17
N GLY A 312 -27.40 -3.74 10.06
CA GLY A 312 -26.58 -4.37 11.10
C GLY A 312 -25.33 -5.09 10.57
N LYS A 313 -24.92 -4.81 9.32
CA LYS A 313 -23.76 -5.43 8.66
C LYS A 313 -22.55 -4.51 8.65
N SER A 314 -21.38 -5.09 8.41
CA SER A 314 -20.13 -4.33 8.28
C SER A 314 -19.79 -3.98 6.83
N SER A 315 -19.01 -2.92 6.66
CA SER A 315 -18.55 -2.43 5.35
C SER A 315 -17.03 -2.33 5.29
N LEU A 316 -16.45 -2.82 4.20
CA LEU A 316 -15.04 -2.64 3.87
C LEU A 316 -14.91 -1.64 2.71
N VAL A 317 -14.18 -0.55 2.91
CA VAL A 317 -13.89 0.46 1.90
C VAL A 317 -12.40 0.50 1.64
N LEU A 318 -11.98 -0.06 0.51
CA LEU A 318 -10.61 -0.01 0.03
C LEU A 318 -10.42 1.24 -0.82
N VAL A 319 -9.38 2.01 -0.51
CA VAL A 319 -8.96 3.18 -1.27
C VAL A 319 -7.47 3.08 -1.59
N PRO A 320 -6.95 3.71 -2.65
CA PRO A 320 -5.52 3.72 -2.92
C PRO A 320 -4.73 4.28 -1.75
N GLU A 321 -3.55 3.72 -1.47
CA GLU A 321 -2.74 4.10 -0.30
C GLU A 321 -2.43 5.61 -0.26
N ILE A 322 -2.22 6.21 -1.43
CA ILE A 322 -1.97 7.66 -1.57
C ILE A 322 -3.23 8.52 -1.45
N SER A 323 -4.42 7.93 -1.60
CA SER A 323 -5.71 8.62 -1.50
C SER A 323 -6.30 8.60 -0.10
N LEU A 324 -5.76 7.76 0.80
CA LEU A 324 -6.15 7.69 2.21
C LEU A 324 -5.62 8.90 2.99
N THR A 325 -6.12 10.06 2.61
CA THR A 325 -5.75 11.34 3.18
C THR A 325 -6.70 11.70 4.33
N PRO A 326 -6.27 12.57 5.27
CA PRO A 326 -7.14 13.03 6.34
C PRO A 326 -8.48 13.58 5.85
N LEU A 327 -8.53 14.18 4.66
CA LEU A 327 -9.77 14.70 4.06
C LEU A 327 -10.80 13.58 3.78
N LEU A 328 -10.39 12.52 3.09
CA LEU A 328 -11.28 11.40 2.78
C LEU A 328 -11.71 10.67 4.06
N VAL A 329 -10.76 10.42 4.95
CA VAL A 329 -11.03 9.78 6.25
C VAL A 329 -12.01 10.62 7.07
N ASN A 330 -11.80 11.93 7.16
CA ASN A 330 -12.69 12.82 7.90
C ASN A 330 -14.07 12.90 7.29
N ARG A 331 -14.21 12.76 5.96
CA ARG A 331 -15.54 12.67 5.32
C ARG A 331 -16.30 11.42 5.77
N PHE A 332 -15.64 10.27 5.93
CA PHE A 332 -16.30 9.10 6.52
C PHE A 332 -16.60 9.31 8.02
N ARG A 333 -15.65 9.87 8.77
CA ARG A 333 -15.83 10.12 10.21
C ARG A 333 -16.89 11.18 10.53
N SER A 334 -17.09 12.20 9.69
CA SER A 334 -18.14 13.21 9.87
C SER A 334 -19.54 12.61 9.65
N ARG A 335 -19.66 11.54 8.85
CA ARG A 335 -20.93 10.85 8.57
C ARG A 335 -21.27 9.76 9.57
N PHE A 336 -20.27 8.97 9.97
CA PHE A 336 -20.47 7.74 10.74
C PHE A 336 -19.85 7.77 12.13
N GLY A 337 -19.18 8.86 12.49
CA GLY A 337 -18.58 9.06 13.79
C GLY A 337 -17.51 8.02 14.13
N ASP A 338 -17.63 7.43 15.32
CA ASP A 338 -16.67 6.47 15.85
C ASP A 338 -16.84 5.06 15.26
N ALA A 339 -17.87 4.80 14.44
CA ALA A 339 -18.07 3.50 13.79
C ALA A 339 -16.97 3.17 12.75
N VAL A 340 -16.20 4.18 12.33
CA VAL A 340 -15.12 4.07 11.33
C VAL A 340 -13.79 3.73 11.99
N ALA A 341 -13.17 2.66 11.50
CA ALA A 341 -11.78 2.30 11.75
C ALA A 341 -10.93 2.56 10.49
N VAL A 342 -9.70 3.03 10.69
CA VAL A 342 -8.78 3.38 9.60
C VAL A 342 -7.57 2.44 9.62
N LEU A 343 -7.22 1.85 8.48
CA LEU A 343 -6.10 0.89 8.40
C LEU A 343 -5.17 1.18 7.21
N HIS A 344 -3.94 1.63 7.48
CA HIS A 344 -2.89 1.77 6.48
C HIS A 344 -1.46 1.73 7.05
N SER A 345 -0.49 1.60 6.15
CA SER A 345 0.96 1.50 6.44
C SER A 345 1.55 2.74 7.13
N GLY A 346 0.98 3.93 6.91
CA GLY A 346 1.48 5.20 7.44
C GLY A 346 1.17 5.45 8.92
N MET A 347 0.39 4.57 9.54
CA MET A 347 0.07 4.59 10.96
C MET A 347 1.19 3.93 11.77
N ASP A 348 1.38 4.38 13.01
CA ASP A 348 2.29 3.70 13.91
C ASP A 348 1.76 2.30 14.30
N ASP A 349 2.64 1.44 14.81
CA ASP A 349 2.29 0.06 15.16
C ASP A 349 1.20 -0.02 16.25
N GLY A 350 1.14 0.99 17.13
CA GLY A 350 0.17 1.08 18.22
C GLY A 350 -1.23 1.50 17.74
N GLU A 351 -1.32 2.53 16.91
CA GLU A 351 -2.53 2.99 16.24
C GLU A 351 -3.14 1.85 15.40
N ARG A 352 -2.33 1.15 14.59
CA ARG A 352 -2.81 0.00 13.80
C ARG A 352 -3.33 -1.13 14.67
N TYR A 353 -2.61 -1.45 15.75
CA TYR A 353 -3.03 -2.47 16.69
C TYR A 353 -4.39 -2.13 17.31
N ASP A 354 -4.58 -0.87 17.71
CA ASP A 354 -5.80 -0.41 18.36
C ASP A 354 -7.00 -0.37 17.40
N GLU A 355 -6.84 0.15 16.18
CA GLU A 355 -7.88 0.12 15.14
C GLU A 355 -8.27 -1.30 14.73
N TRP A 356 -7.27 -2.16 14.51
CA TRP A 356 -7.53 -3.56 14.19
C TRP A 356 -8.25 -4.28 15.33
N SER A 357 -7.88 -3.99 16.59
CA SER A 357 -8.55 -4.54 17.77
C SER A 357 -10.00 -4.04 17.90
N ARG A 358 -10.28 -2.77 17.54
CA ARG A 358 -11.65 -2.24 17.51
C ARG A 358 -12.51 -3.00 16.52
N VAL A 359 -11.99 -3.24 15.32
CA VAL A 359 -12.67 -4.03 14.28
C VAL A 359 -12.93 -5.46 14.76
N ARG A 360 -11.89 -6.16 15.25
CA ARG A 360 -12.02 -7.54 15.77
C ARG A 360 -13.09 -7.65 16.87
N ASN A 361 -13.11 -6.68 17.78
CA ASN A 361 -14.03 -6.68 18.91
C ASN A 361 -15.45 -6.20 18.53
N GLY A 362 -15.69 -5.78 17.28
CA GLY A 362 -16.98 -5.26 16.83
C GLY A 362 -17.29 -3.83 17.28
N LEU A 363 -16.30 -3.08 17.78
CA LEU A 363 -16.45 -1.67 18.17
C LEU A 363 -16.50 -0.73 16.94
N SER A 364 -16.06 -1.22 15.79
CA SER A 364 -16.13 -0.51 14.51
C SER A 364 -16.67 -1.45 13.44
N SER A 365 -17.75 -1.06 12.78
CA SER A 365 -18.40 -1.81 11.69
C SER A 365 -17.98 -1.35 10.30
N ILE A 366 -17.30 -0.21 10.19
CA ILE A 366 -16.84 0.36 8.92
C ILE A 366 -15.32 0.42 8.94
N VAL A 367 -14.67 -0.20 7.95
CA VAL A 367 -13.22 -0.13 7.76
C VAL A 367 -12.92 0.65 6.51
N VAL A 368 -12.14 1.71 6.64
CA VAL A 368 -11.58 2.46 5.51
C VAL A 368 -10.06 2.24 5.51
N GLY A 369 -9.51 1.73 4.41
CA GLY A 369 -8.07 1.44 4.41
C GLY A 369 -7.48 1.20 3.04
N ALA A 370 -6.15 1.06 3.04
CA ALA A 370 -5.40 0.71 1.84
C ALA A 370 -5.50 -0.80 1.54
N ARG A 371 -4.69 -1.30 0.60
CA ARG A 371 -4.63 -2.71 0.16
C ARG A 371 -4.67 -3.76 1.27
N SER A 372 -3.95 -3.56 2.39
CA SER A 372 -3.88 -4.51 3.49
C SER A 372 -5.17 -4.64 4.30
N ALA A 373 -6.05 -3.63 4.23
CA ALA A 373 -7.34 -3.65 4.93
C ALA A 373 -8.28 -4.72 4.37
N VAL A 374 -7.98 -5.32 3.21
CA VAL A 374 -8.74 -6.46 2.67
C VAL A 374 -8.77 -7.66 3.63
N PHE A 375 -7.83 -7.74 4.58
CA PHE A 375 -7.79 -8.76 5.63
C PHE A 375 -8.36 -8.30 6.98
N ALA A 376 -9.05 -7.15 7.04
CA ALA A 376 -9.63 -6.68 8.29
C ALA A 376 -10.68 -7.69 8.81
N PRO A 377 -10.66 -8.04 10.12
CA PRO A 377 -11.51 -9.08 10.71
C PRO A 377 -12.93 -8.56 11.01
N LEU A 378 -13.61 -8.08 9.97
CA LEU A 378 -14.99 -7.61 10.02
C LEU A 378 -15.96 -8.77 10.27
N LYS A 379 -16.93 -8.57 11.17
CA LYS A 379 -18.03 -9.51 11.40
C LYS A 379 -19.21 -9.16 10.50
N ASN A 380 -19.89 -10.17 9.92
CA ASN A 380 -21.07 -9.99 9.07
C ASN A 380 -20.84 -8.99 7.92
N LEU A 381 -19.81 -9.22 7.10
CA LEU A 381 -19.47 -8.35 5.97
C LEU A 381 -20.62 -8.31 4.95
N GLY A 382 -21.23 -7.14 4.76
CA GLY A 382 -22.35 -6.93 3.83
C GLY A 382 -21.97 -6.17 2.56
N LEU A 383 -20.94 -5.33 2.63
CA LEU A 383 -20.53 -4.46 1.53
C LEU A 383 -19.00 -4.37 1.44
N VAL A 384 -18.48 -4.50 0.22
CA VAL A 384 -17.08 -4.23 -0.11
C VAL A 384 -17.02 -3.19 -1.23
N ILE A 385 -16.39 -2.05 -0.96
CA ILE A 385 -16.15 -1.00 -1.95
C ILE A 385 -14.66 -0.96 -2.27
N VAL A 386 -14.32 -0.87 -3.55
CA VAL A 386 -12.95 -0.63 -4.02
C VAL A 386 -12.98 0.63 -4.88
N ASP A 387 -12.53 1.75 -4.33
CA ASP A 387 -12.47 3.02 -5.07
C ASP A 387 -11.23 3.10 -5.94
N GLU A 388 -11.31 3.78 -7.09
CA GLU A 388 -10.24 3.79 -8.10
C GLU A 388 -9.68 2.38 -8.38
N GLU A 389 -10.54 1.41 -8.65
CA GLU A 389 -10.18 -0.03 -8.72
C GLU A 389 -9.03 -0.38 -9.67
N HIS A 390 -8.79 0.43 -10.70
CA HIS A 390 -7.68 0.29 -11.64
C HIS A 390 -6.30 0.62 -11.03
N ASP A 391 -6.26 1.18 -9.83
CA ASP A 391 -5.03 1.68 -9.22
C ASP A 391 -4.03 0.55 -8.94
N VAL A 392 -2.83 0.69 -9.50
CA VAL A 392 -1.74 -0.28 -9.38
C VAL A 392 -1.30 -0.52 -7.93
N SER A 393 -1.54 0.43 -7.01
CA SER A 393 -1.20 0.28 -5.59
C SER A 393 -1.94 -0.89 -4.92
N TYR A 394 -3.04 -1.38 -5.50
CA TYR A 394 -3.71 -2.59 -5.03
C TYR A 394 -2.92 -3.88 -5.25
N LYS A 395 -1.93 -3.90 -6.15
CA LYS A 395 -1.01 -5.03 -6.30
C LYS A 395 0.11 -4.93 -5.26
N GLN A 396 0.24 -5.96 -4.43
CA GLN A 396 1.32 -6.10 -3.45
C GLN A 396 2.63 -6.49 -4.16
N GLY A 397 3.71 -5.74 -3.89
CA GLY A 397 5.02 -5.94 -4.53
C GLY A 397 5.96 -6.93 -3.82
N GLU A 398 5.60 -7.39 -2.62
CA GLU A 398 6.35 -8.36 -1.83
C GLU A 398 5.46 -9.58 -1.55
N THR A 399 6.05 -10.71 -1.13
CA THR A 399 5.27 -11.90 -0.79
C THR A 399 4.41 -11.64 0.46
N PRO A 400 3.10 -11.94 0.45
CA PRO A 400 2.31 -12.48 -0.67
C PRO A 400 1.97 -11.43 -1.75
N ARG A 401 2.23 -11.71 -3.03
CA ARG A 401 2.03 -10.77 -4.16
C ARG A 401 0.57 -10.70 -4.66
N TYR A 402 -0.37 -10.56 -3.74
CA TYR A 402 -1.80 -10.53 -4.07
C TYR A 402 -2.23 -9.20 -4.71
N HIS A 403 -3.34 -9.23 -5.46
CA HIS A 403 -4.05 -8.03 -5.91
C HIS A 403 -5.29 -7.80 -5.03
N ALA A 404 -5.33 -6.70 -4.28
CA ALA A 404 -6.36 -6.45 -3.28
C ALA A 404 -7.78 -6.38 -3.87
N ARG A 405 -7.96 -5.85 -5.09
CA ARG A 405 -9.25 -5.88 -5.79
C ARG A 405 -9.77 -7.31 -5.99
N ASP A 406 -8.92 -8.22 -6.46
CA ASP A 406 -9.35 -9.58 -6.78
C ASP A 406 -9.62 -10.37 -5.49
N VAL A 407 -8.82 -10.12 -4.45
CA VAL A 407 -9.08 -10.62 -3.09
C VAL A 407 -10.39 -10.07 -2.54
N ALA A 408 -10.70 -8.79 -2.78
CA ALA A 408 -11.95 -8.15 -2.34
C ALA A 408 -13.19 -8.75 -3.05
N VAL A 409 -13.11 -8.99 -4.36
CA VAL A 409 -14.18 -9.66 -5.13
C VAL A 409 -14.40 -11.08 -4.62
N TYR A 410 -13.32 -11.85 -4.41
CA TYR A 410 -13.40 -13.20 -3.87
C TYR A 410 -13.94 -13.21 -2.43
N ARG A 411 -13.49 -12.28 -1.59
CA ARG A 411 -13.98 -12.13 -0.22
C ARG A 411 -15.48 -11.80 -0.20
N GLY A 412 -15.93 -10.88 -1.07
CA GLY A 412 -17.34 -10.56 -1.21
C GLY A 412 -18.16 -11.77 -1.66
N PHE A 413 -17.65 -12.57 -2.60
CA PHE A 413 -18.28 -13.83 -3.03
C PHE A 413 -18.44 -14.80 -1.86
N LYS A 414 -17.39 -15.01 -1.07
CA LYS A 414 -17.43 -15.90 0.11
C LYS A 414 -18.36 -15.40 1.21
N ALA A 415 -18.37 -14.10 1.47
CA ALA A 415 -19.21 -13.48 2.48
C ALA A 415 -20.66 -13.25 2.02
N LYS A 416 -21.00 -13.56 0.75
CA LYS A 416 -22.27 -13.18 0.10
C LYS A 416 -22.54 -11.66 0.17
N ALA A 417 -21.47 -10.86 0.19
CA ALA A 417 -21.52 -9.41 0.27
C ALA A 417 -21.70 -8.79 -1.12
N THR A 418 -22.29 -7.59 -1.17
CA THR A 418 -22.28 -6.78 -2.39
C THR A 418 -20.87 -6.20 -2.59
N VAL A 419 -20.35 -6.25 -3.82
CA VAL A 419 -19.06 -5.65 -4.18
C VAL A 419 -19.29 -4.50 -5.14
N LEU A 420 -18.74 -3.33 -4.85
CA LEU A 420 -18.83 -2.13 -5.68
C LEU A 420 -17.42 -1.66 -6.05
N LEU A 421 -17.03 -1.90 -7.31
CA LEU A 421 -15.78 -1.44 -7.88
C LEU A 421 -16.01 -0.09 -8.54
N GLY A 422 -15.39 0.96 -8.04
CA GLY A 422 -15.60 2.31 -8.53
C GLY A 422 -14.43 2.81 -9.34
N SER A 423 -14.70 3.44 -10.48
CA SER A 423 -13.66 4.05 -11.30
C SER A 423 -14.17 5.12 -12.23
N ALA A 424 -13.32 6.08 -12.58
CA ALA A 424 -13.52 6.92 -13.77
C ALA A 424 -12.92 6.30 -15.04
N THR A 425 -11.94 5.42 -14.87
CA THR A 425 -11.20 4.77 -15.95
C THR A 425 -10.99 3.30 -15.56
N PRO A 426 -12.03 2.46 -15.68
CA PRO A 426 -11.96 1.06 -15.26
C PRO A 426 -10.75 0.33 -15.85
N SER A 427 -10.25 -0.68 -15.14
CA SER A 427 -9.19 -1.55 -15.64
C SER A 427 -9.72 -2.40 -16.79
N LEU A 428 -8.82 -2.83 -17.68
CA LEU A 428 -9.19 -3.72 -18.79
C LEU A 428 -9.76 -5.05 -18.28
N GLU A 429 -9.29 -5.56 -17.13
CA GLU A 429 -9.83 -6.77 -16.48
C GLU A 429 -11.27 -6.56 -16.01
N SER A 430 -11.55 -5.45 -15.33
CA SER A 430 -12.90 -5.16 -14.82
C SER A 430 -13.89 -4.94 -15.96
N SER A 431 -13.46 -4.22 -17.00
CA SER A 431 -14.24 -4.01 -18.22
C SER A 431 -14.52 -5.30 -18.98
N TYR A 432 -13.52 -6.18 -19.08
CA TYR A 432 -13.70 -7.50 -19.71
C TYR A 432 -14.63 -8.41 -18.89
N ASN A 433 -14.58 -8.35 -17.56
CA ASN A 433 -15.53 -9.08 -16.71
C ASN A 433 -16.97 -8.58 -16.85
N VAL A 434 -17.19 -7.31 -17.18
CA VAL A 434 -18.51 -6.81 -17.59
C VAL A 434 -18.93 -7.43 -18.93
N GLN A 435 -18.05 -7.47 -19.93
CA GLN A 435 -18.35 -8.13 -21.23
C GLN A 435 -18.68 -9.62 -21.07
N LEU A 436 -18.06 -10.30 -20.10
CA LEU A 436 -18.35 -11.69 -19.75
C LEU A 436 -19.62 -11.88 -18.90
N GLY A 437 -20.30 -10.80 -18.50
CA GLY A 437 -21.47 -10.85 -17.62
C GLY A 437 -21.16 -11.21 -16.16
N LYS A 438 -19.89 -11.24 -15.75
CA LYS A 438 -19.48 -11.51 -14.36
C LYS A 438 -19.72 -10.30 -13.46
N TYR A 439 -19.52 -9.10 -13.99
CA TYR A 439 -19.76 -7.83 -13.29
C TYR A 439 -20.94 -7.09 -13.93
N HIS A 440 -21.74 -6.41 -13.12
CA HIS A 440 -22.85 -5.59 -13.58
C HIS A 440 -22.42 -4.12 -13.70
N PRO A 441 -22.53 -3.47 -14.87
CA PRO A 441 -22.09 -2.10 -15.05
C PRO A 441 -23.10 -1.08 -14.51
N LEU A 442 -22.61 -0.03 -13.86
CA LEU A 442 -23.38 1.12 -13.39
C LEU A 442 -22.69 2.39 -13.89
N TYR A 443 -23.44 3.40 -14.32
CA TYR A 443 -22.86 4.58 -14.98
C TYR A 443 -23.25 5.90 -14.30
N LEU A 444 -22.26 6.78 -14.09
CA LEU A 444 -22.46 8.18 -13.71
C LEU A 444 -21.75 9.09 -14.72
N LYS A 445 -22.47 9.44 -15.79
CA LYS A 445 -21.89 10.09 -16.99
C LYS A 445 -21.63 11.58 -16.84
N LYS A 446 -22.30 12.26 -15.90
CA LYS A 446 -22.23 13.73 -15.72
C LYS A 446 -21.51 14.10 -14.42
N ARG A 447 -20.77 15.23 -14.41
CA ARG A 447 -20.25 15.78 -13.14
C ARG A 447 -21.36 16.52 -12.39
N ILE A 448 -21.17 16.70 -11.08
CA ILE A 448 -22.13 17.36 -10.21
C ILE A 448 -22.27 18.86 -10.53
N PHE A 449 -21.16 19.59 -10.64
CA PHE A 449 -21.16 21.06 -10.76
C PHE A 449 -21.05 21.56 -12.21
N GLN A 450 -20.23 20.89 -13.02
CA GLN A 450 -20.08 21.19 -14.45
C GLN A 450 -20.38 19.95 -15.32
N PRO A 451 -21.43 19.96 -16.15
CA PRO A 451 -21.77 18.80 -16.96
C PRO A 451 -20.73 18.51 -18.06
N THR A 452 -19.95 19.51 -18.48
CA THR A 452 -18.94 19.39 -19.54
C THR A 452 -17.57 19.02 -19.00
N LEU A 453 -16.89 18.09 -19.66
CA LEU A 453 -15.49 17.77 -19.40
C LEU A 453 -14.57 18.88 -19.96
N PRO A 454 -13.37 19.06 -19.38
CA PRO A 454 -12.45 20.10 -19.83
C PRO A 454 -11.95 19.83 -21.25
N GLU A 455 -11.67 20.90 -21.99
CA GLU A 455 -11.08 20.78 -23.32
C GLU A 455 -9.63 20.29 -23.18
N VAL A 456 -9.30 19.23 -23.92
CA VAL A 456 -7.94 18.66 -23.96
C VAL A 456 -7.33 18.93 -25.33
N ARG A 457 -6.15 19.54 -25.36
CA ARG A 457 -5.38 19.78 -26.58
C ARG A 457 -4.04 19.05 -26.50
N LEU A 458 -3.65 18.45 -27.63
CA LEU A 458 -2.35 17.79 -27.77
C LEU A 458 -1.40 18.74 -28.51
N ILE A 459 -0.31 19.12 -27.84
CA ILE A 459 0.75 19.94 -28.41
C ILE A 459 1.81 19.00 -28.98
N ASN A 460 2.01 19.05 -30.29
CA ASN A 460 3.02 18.26 -30.97
C ASN A 460 4.40 18.91 -30.82
N LEU A 461 5.23 18.31 -29.98
CA LEU A 461 6.58 18.80 -29.69
C LEU A 461 7.53 18.83 -30.90
N LYS A 462 7.20 18.11 -31.99
CA LYS A 462 7.99 18.12 -33.23
C LYS A 462 7.77 19.36 -34.09
N HIS A 463 6.65 20.07 -33.88
CA HIS A 463 6.23 21.16 -34.76
C HIS A 463 5.82 22.44 -34.00
N CYS A 464 5.92 22.45 -32.66
CA CYS A 464 5.58 23.62 -31.87
C CYS A 464 6.79 24.53 -31.65
N ASP A 465 6.54 25.83 -31.49
CA ASP A 465 7.55 26.75 -31.01
C ASP A 465 7.92 26.45 -29.56
N ARG A 466 9.22 26.33 -29.32
CA ARG A 466 9.78 26.01 -28.00
C ARG A 466 10.34 27.27 -27.35
N GLN A 467 10.20 27.35 -26.03
CA GLN A 467 10.84 28.42 -25.28
C GLN A 467 12.37 28.30 -25.42
N LYS A 468 13.04 29.37 -25.88
CA LYS A 468 14.49 29.40 -26.01
C LYS A 468 15.14 29.09 -24.66
N GLY A 469 16.03 28.09 -24.63
CA GLY A 469 16.71 27.64 -23.42
C GLY A 469 15.92 26.64 -22.56
N SER A 470 14.67 26.34 -22.90
CA SER A 470 13.83 25.35 -22.20
C SER A 470 13.73 24.02 -22.96
N PRO A 471 14.11 22.90 -22.34
CA PRO A 471 13.84 21.58 -22.92
C PRO A 471 12.47 21.02 -22.52
N PHE A 472 11.62 21.75 -21.78
CA PHE A 472 10.36 21.20 -21.25
C PHE A 472 9.11 21.91 -21.79
N PHE A 473 9.16 23.22 -21.99
CA PHE A 473 7.96 24.01 -22.24
C PHE A 473 7.79 24.44 -23.70
N SER A 474 6.57 24.27 -24.20
CA SER A 474 6.10 24.95 -25.41
C SER A 474 5.69 26.38 -25.07
N ILE A 475 5.78 27.30 -26.03
CA ILE A 475 5.31 28.68 -25.85
C ILE A 475 3.81 28.69 -25.52
N GLU A 476 3.02 27.85 -26.20
CA GLU A 476 1.58 27.70 -25.95
C GLU A 476 1.25 27.37 -24.48
N LEU A 477 1.99 26.45 -23.85
CA LEU A 477 1.77 26.13 -22.44
C LEU A 477 2.16 27.29 -21.51
N LEU A 478 3.27 27.99 -21.80
CA LEU A 478 3.69 29.14 -21.00
C LEU A 478 2.68 30.30 -21.11
N ASP A 479 2.14 30.57 -22.30
CA ASP A 479 1.12 31.59 -22.48
C ASP A 479 -0.17 31.23 -21.73
N ALA A 480 -0.57 29.96 -21.76
CA ALA A 480 -1.71 29.49 -20.98
C ALA A 480 -1.48 29.67 -19.46
N ILE A 481 -0.29 29.33 -18.95
CA ILE A 481 0.10 29.56 -17.54
C ILE A 481 -0.02 31.05 -17.21
N ARG A 482 0.57 31.92 -18.04
CA ARG A 482 0.55 33.37 -17.85
C ARG A 482 -0.87 33.92 -17.77
N GLN A 483 -1.78 33.45 -18.62
CA GLN A 483 -3.18 33.86 -18.59
C GLN A 483 -3.87 33.48 -17.27
N ARG A 484 -3.55 32.31 -16.69
CA ARG A 484 -4.12 31.88 -15.40
C ARG A 484 -3.56 32.70 -14.23
N LEU A 485 -2.26 32.98 -14.24
CA LEU A 485 -1.64 33.88 -13.25
C LEU A 485 -2.30 35.27 -13.27
N LEU A 486 -2.57 35.85 -14.46
CA LEU A 486 -3.26 37.14 -14.60
C LEU A 486 -4.70 37.11 -14.04
N LYS A 487 -5.38 35.97 -14.17
CA LYS A 487 -6.75 35.75 -13.66
C LYS A 487 -6.80 35.35 -12.17
N LYS A 488 -5.64 35.24 -11.51
CA LYS A 488 -5.50 34.66 -10.15
C LYS A 488 -6.10 33.25 -10.05
N GLU A 489 -5.83 32.45 -11.07
CA GLU A 489 -6.23 31.05 -11.15
C GLU A 489 -4.99 30.15 -11.03
N GLN A 490 -5.19 28.92 -10.55
CA GLN A 490 -4.08 28.01 -10.28
C GLN A 490 -3.81 27.11 -11.48
N THR A 491 -2.54 26.78 -11.68
CA THR A 491 -2.10 25.84 -12.71
C THR A 491 -1.46 24.60 -12.10
N LEU A 492 -1.74 23.43 -12.70
CA LEU A 492 -1.16 22.16 -12.31
C LEU A 492 -0.26 21.64 -13.44
N ILE A 493 1.03 21.43 -13.15
CA ILE A 493 2.02 20.87 -14.07
C ILE A 493 2.34 19.43 -13.66
N PHE A 494 1.96 18.50 -14.52
CA PHE A 494 2.09 17.06 -14.30
C PHE A 494 3.26 16.48 -15.08
N LEU A 495 4.07 15.69 -14.37
CA LEU A 495 5.11 14.85 -14.94
C LEU A 495 4.83 13.37 -14.62
N ASN A 496 4.74 12.55 -15.66
CA ASN A 496 4.19 11.18 -15.59
C ASN A 496 5.05 10.19 -14.76
N ARG A 497 6.33 10.49 -14.47
CA ARG A 497 7.16 9.60 -13.65
C ARG A 497 8.28 10.33 -12.90
N ARG A 498 8.88 9.60 -11.96
CA ARG A 498 10.13 9.90 -11.25
C ARG A 498 11.34 9.20 -11.84
N GLY A 499 12.52 9.78 -11.64
CA GLY A 499 13.81 9.11 -11.80
C GLY A 499 14.05 8.72 -13.25
N PHE A 500 14.45 9.70 -14.04
CA PHE A 500 14.53 9.54 -15.48
C PHE A 500 15.86 8.96 -15.91
N ALA A 501 15.77 8.07 -16.90
CA ALA A 501 16.89 7.79 -17.74
C ALA A 501 17.01 8.96 -18.73
N PRO A 502 18.19 9.59 -18.84
CA PRO A 502 18.36 10.85 -19.55
C PRO A 502 17.96 10.75 -21.03
N LEU A 503 17.29 11.76 -21.54
CA LEU A 503 17.06 11.91 -22.98
C LEU A 503 18.18 12.75 -23.58
N MET A 504 18.56 12.43 -24.81
CA MET A 504 19.53 13.21 -25.58
C MET A 504 18.78 14.06 -26.61
N ILE A 505 18.98 15.37 -26.53
CA ILE A 505 18.34 16.37 -27.38
C ILE A 505 19.43 17.12 -28.15
N CYS A 506 19.24 17.35 -29.45
CA CYS A 506 20.17 18.18 -30.24
C CYS A 506 20.26 19.61 -29.68
N GLY A 507 21.48 20.17 -29.57
CA GLY A 507 21.70 21.53 -29.08
C GLY A 507 21.08 22.63 -29.94
N GLU A 508 20.96 22.38 -31.25
CA GLU A 508 20.52 23.34 -32.26
C GLU A 508 19.04 23.16 -32.65
N CYS A 509 18.66 22.00 -33.20
CA CYS A 509 17.27 21.77 -33.66
C CYS A 509 16.33 21.22 -32.58
N ASN A 510 16.84 20.90 -31.38
CA ASN A 510 16.07 20.32 -30.28
C ASN A 510 15.34 18.99 -30.59
N GLU A 511 15.72 18.27 -31.65
CA GLU A 511 15.19 16.95 -31.99
C GLU A 511 15.72 15.86 -31.05
N THR A 512 14.90 14.83 -30.79
CA THR A 512 15.29 13.65 -29.99
C THR A 512 15.63 12.47 -30.89
N HIS A 513 16.58 11.63 -30.47
CA HIS A 513 16.87 10.40 -31.21
C HIS A 513 15.75 9.38 -31.03
N THR A 514 15.20 8.89 -32.13
CA THR A 514 14.17 7.84 -32.15
C THR A 514 14.73 6.52 -32.67
N CYS A 515 14.14 5.42 -32.23
CA CYS A 515 14.51 4.07 -32.62
C CYS A 515 14.00 3.78 -34.04
N PRO A 516 14.83 3.28 -34.97
CA PRO A 516 14.36 2.94 -36.31
C PRO A 516 13.41 1.73 -36.31
N ASN A 517 13.52 0.84 -35.31
CA ASN A 517 12.75 -0.42 -35.25
C ASN A 517 11.33 -0.24 -34.66
N CYS A 518 11.12 0.77 -33.83
CA CYS A 518 9.84 0.97 -33.15
C CYS A 518 9.41 2.44 -33.03
N SER A 519 10.17 3.37 -33.61
CA SER A 519 9.92 4.82 -33.61
C SER A 519 9.87 5.48 -32.23
N LEU A 520 10.28 4.79 -31.16
CA LEU A 520 10.32 5.31 -29.79
C LEU A 520 11.58 6.11 -29.51
N SER A 521 11.51 7.15 -28.68
CA SER A 521 12.69 7.92 -28.25
C SER A 521 13.71 7.03 -27.50
N LEU A 522 14.98 7.15 -27.86
CA LEU A 522 16.09 6.41 -27.26
C LEU A 522 16.52 7.04 -25.93
N VAL A 523 16.96 6.19 -25.01
CA VAL A 523 17.41 6.57 -23.68
C VAL A 523 18.93 6.62 -23.64
N PHE A 524 19.52 7.69 -23.10
CA PHE A 524 20.97 7.81 -22.92
C PHE A 524 21.46 7.01 -21.72
N HIS A 525 22.45 6.15 -21.95
CA HIS A 525 23.12 5.36 -20.92
C HIS A 525 24.56 5.84 -20.75
N GLN A 526 24.79 6.65 -19.72
CA GLN A 526 26.10 7.27 -19.46
C GLN A 526 27.22 6.22 -19.26
N ALA A 527 26.91 5.08 -18.63
CA ALA A 527 27.87 3.99 -18.40
C ALA A 527 28.36 3.32 -19.70
N VAL A 528 27.58 3.39 -20.78
CA VAL A 528 27.86 2.73 -22.07
C VAL A 528 28.12 3.75 -23.17
N GLY A 529 28.01 5.05 -22.89
CA GLY A 529 28.24 6.13 -23.86
C GLY A 529 27.32 6.09 -25.08
N GLY A 530 26.09 5.58 -24.92
CA GLY A 530 25.19 5.35 -26.06
C GLY A 530 23.71 5.45 -25.73
N LEU A 531 22.91 5.48 -26.78
CA LEU A 531 21.47 5.55 -26.81
C LEU A 531 20.90 4.14 -26.93
N LYS A 532 20.04 3.72 -25.99
CA LYS A 532 19.42 2.40 -25.99
C LYS A 532 17.91 2.51 -26.07
N CYS A 533 17.29 1.72 -26.94
CA CYS A 533 15.88 1.44 -26.93
C CYS A 533 15.60 0.30 -25.93
N HIS A 534 14.81 0.55 -24.91
CA HIS A 534 14.43 -0.51 -23.96
C HIS A 534 13.31 -1.42 -24.47
N HIS A 535 12.69 -1.08 -25.60
CA HIS A 535 11.59 -1.84 -26.17
C HIS A 535 12.07 -2.98 -27.09
N CYS A 536 13.07 -2.71 -27.92
CA CYS A 536 13.60 -3.68 -28.89
C CYS A 536 15.10 -3.93 -28.76
N ASP A 537 15.72 -3.43 -27.68
CA ASP A 537 17.16 -3.49 -27.41
C ASP A 537 18.06 -2.85 -28.49
N TYR A 538 17.50 -2.11 -29.45
CA TYR A 538 18.27 -1.31 -30.41
C TYR A 538 19.23 -0.38 -29.66
N PHE A 539 20.50 -0.43 -30.03
CA PHE A 539 21.56 0.36 -29.43
C PHE A 539 22.24 1.19 -30.51
N LEU A 540 22.46 2.46 -30.20
CA LEU A 540 23.12 3.43 -31.04
C LEU A 540 24.22 4.08 -30.21
N ILE A 541 25.47 3.98 -30.66
CA ILE A 541 26.56 4.77 -30.08
C ILE A 541 26.21 6.25 -30.30
N THR A 542 26.48 7.10 -29.29
CA THR A 542 26.14 8.52 -29.34
C THR A 542 26.63 9.14 -30.66
N PRO A 543 25.72 9.58 -31.54
CA PRO A 543 26.12 10.11 -32.85
C PRO A 543 26.79 11.48 -32.68
N GLN A 544 27.83 11.75 -33.47
CA GLN A 544 28.53 13.05 -33.42
C GLN A 544 27.78 14.17 -34.11
N LYS A 545 26.82 13.83 -34.98
CA LYS A 545 25.95 14.78 -35.66
C LYS A 545 24.49 14.44 -35.42
N CYS A 546 23.65 15.46 -35.39
CA CYS A 546 22.21 15.28 -35.34
C CYS A 546 21.68 14.70 -36.66
N PRO A 547 20.93 13.58 -36.66
CA PRO A 547 20.39 12.99 -37.89
C PRO A 547 19.29 13.84 -38.53
N ALA A 548 18.75 14.84 -37.82
CA ALA A 548 17.66 15.68 -38.30
C ALA A 548 18.14 16.99 -38.95
N CYS A 549 19.20 17.62 -38.41
CA CYS A 549 19.70 18.90 -38.91
C CYS A 549 21.20 18.91 -39.27
N ASP A 550 21.87 17.75 -39.19
CA ASP A 550 23.32 17.56 -39.40
C ASP A 550 24.24 18.41 -38.50
N SER A 551 23.67 19.06 -37.47
CA SER A 551 24.41 19.87 -36.51
C SER A 551 25.46 19.05 -35.77
N SER A 552 26.64 19.65 -35.59
CA SER A 552 27.74 19.14 -34.77
C SER A 552 27.75 19.73 -33.36
N GLU A 553 26.72 20.51 -32.99
CA GLU A 553 26.59 21.02 -31.62
C GLU A 553 26.47 19.89 -30.61
N SER A 554 27.04 20.10 -29.43
CA SER A 554 27.00 19.13 -28.35
C SER A 554 25.56 18.86 -27.92
N PRO A 555 25.10 17.59 -27.93
CA PRO A 555 23.74 17.29 -27.55
C PRO A 555 23.54 17.52 -26.06
N LYS A 556 22.39 18.10 -25.71
CA LYS A 556 21.99 18.34 -24.32
C LYS A 556 21.41 17.07 -23.74
N ILE A 557 21.98 16.63 -22.63
CA ILE A 557 21.45 15.54 -21.83
C ILE A 557 20.41 16.13 -20.88
N VAL A 558 19.14 15.88 -21.18
CA VAL A 558 18.03 16.36 -20.38
C VAL A 558 17.59 15.21 -19.48
N GLY A 559 17.99 15.29 -18.21
CA GLY A 559 17.22 14.65 -17.16
C GLY A 559 15.91 15.42 -17.03
N SER A 560 14.76 14.77 -16.89
CA SER A 560 13.55 15.47 -16.45
C SER A 560 13.41 15.21 -14.96
N GLY A 561 12.97 16.19 -14.20
CA GLY A 561 12.74 16.05 -12.77
C GLY A 561 11.84 17.18 -12.33
N THR A 562 10.95 16.90 -11.39
CA THR A 562 10.05 17.92 -10.82
C THR A 562 10.81 19.13 -10.28
N GLU A 563 12.05 18.94 -9.81
CA GLU A 563 12.95 20.00 -9.35
C GLU A 563 13.44 20.95 -10.46
N GLN A 564 13.78 20.40 -11.62
CA GLN A 564 14.24 21.22 -12.75
C GLN A 564 13.07 22.01 -13.33
N ILE A 565 11.91 21.37 -13.45
CA ILE A 565 10.65 22.03 -13.87
C ILE A 565 10.31 23.17 -12.90
N GLU A 566 10.39 22.94 -11.59
CA GLU A 566 10.17 23.97 -10.58
C GLU A 566 11.16 25.15 -10.72
N THR A 567 12.45 24.84 -10.84
CA THR A 567 13.51 25.86 -10.98
C THR A 567 13.28 26.72 -12.22
N GLU A 568 12.92 26.09 -13.32
CA GLU A 568 12.68 26.79 -14.59
C GLU A 568 11.41 27.64 -14.55
N LEU A 569 10.33 27.14 -13.96
CA LEU A 569 9.11 27.94 -13.75
C LEU A 569 9.36 29.14 -12.84
N LYS A 570 10.19 29.01 -11.80
CA LYS A 570 10.61 30.13 -10.95
C LYS A 570 11.46 31.16 -11.71
N ASN A 571 12.29 30.71 -12.65
CA ASN A 571 13.07 31.61 -13.50
C ASN A 571 12.18 32.38 -14.50
N ILE A 572 11.17 31.71 -15.08
CA ILE A 572 10.25 32.32 -16.06
C ILE A 572 9.21 33.22 -15.37
N TYR A 573 8.69 32.79 -14.22
CA TYR A 573 7.66 33.50 -13.43
C TYR A 573 8.15 33.75 -11.99
N PRO A 574 9.09 34.70 -11.78
CA PRO A 574 9.69 34.93 -10.46
C PRO A 574 8.71 35.41 -9.38
N ASN A 575 7.56 35.94 -9.78
CA ASN A 575 6.52 36.43 -8.88
C ASN A 575 5.45 35.38 -8.54
N ALA A 576 5.48 34.19 -9.16
CA ALA A 576 4.50 33.14 -8.92
C ALA A 576 4.99 32.19 -7.82
N GLU A 577 4.12 31.83 -6.88
CA GLU A 577 4.44 30.82 -5.88
C GLU A 577 4.32 29.42 -6.50
N VAL A 578 5.46 28.74 -6.65
CA VAL A 578 5.55 27.39 -7.20
C VAL A 578 5.75 26.38 -6.07
N LEU A 579 4.84 25.40 -5.98
CA LEU A 579 4.92 24.30 -5.02
C LEU A 579 5.21 22.97 -5.72
N ARG A 580 6.27 22.29 -5.28
CA ARG A 580 6.56 20.91 -5.69
C ARG A 580 5.84 19.90 -4.81
N MET A 581 5.11 18.97 -5.44
CA MET A 581 4.35 17.91 -4.80
C MET A 581 4.71 16.53 -5.38
N ASP A 582 5.73 15.93 -4.79
CA ASP A 582 6.19 14.57 -5.06
C ASP A 582 6.61 13.86 -3.75
N ARG A 583 6.93 12.56 -3.82
CA ARG A 583 7.23 11.75 -2.63
C ARG A 583 8.49 12.18 -1.83
N ASP A 584 9.36 13.03 -2.38
CA ASP A 584 10.67 13.46 -1.84
C ASP A 584 10.48 14.84 -1.21
N SER A 585 9.52 15.62 -1.72
CA SER A 585 9.03 16.81 -1.01
C SER A 585 8.28 16.49 0.29
N LEU A 586 7.82 15.25 0.48
CA LEU A 586 7.06 14.85 1.67
C LEU A 586 7.98 14.47 2.84
N HIS A 587 8.21 15.43 3.74
CA HIS A 587 8.93 15.21 5.00
C HIS A 587 8.04 15.44 6.23
N GLY A 588 7.73 14.38 6.98
CA GLY A 588 6.97 14.42 8.24
C GLY A 588 5.49 14.01 8.11
N LYS A 589 4.87 13.63 9.25
CA LYS A 589 3.52 13.02 9.34
C LYS A 589 2.40 13.90 8.75
N HIS A 590 2.59 15.23 8.69
CA HIS A 590 1.57 16.20 8.25
C HIS A 590 1.96 17.05 7.03
N ALA A 591 3.05 16.71 6.32
CA ALA A 591 3.51 17.51 5.18
C ALA A 591 2.48 17.59 4.06
N LEU A 592 1.88 16.45 3.71
CA LEU A 592 0.90 16.33 2.63
C LEU A 592 -0.36 17.17 2.90
N SER A 593 -0.91 17.08 4.12
CA SER A 593 -2.08 17.86 4.52
C SER A 593 -1.79 19.36 4.56
N LYS A 594 -0.58 19.76 4.96
CA LYS A 594 -0.18 21.17 4.93
C LYS A 594 -0.12 21.69 3.50
N MET A 595 0.53 20.97 2.59
CA MET A 595 0.60 21.33 1.17
C MET A 595 -0.79 21.46 0.54
N GLN A 596 -1.69 20.52 0.80
CA GLN A 596 -3.07 20.56 0.32
C GLN A 596 -3.82 21.80 0.81
N ARG A 597 -3.65 22.16 2.08
CA ARG A 597 -4.27 23.35 2.65
C ARG A 597 -3.76 24.61 1.97
N ARG A 598 -2.45 24.74 1.73
CA ARG A 598 -1.87 25.88 0.99
C ARG A 598 -2.45 26.03 -0.42
N ILE A 599 -2.63 24.91 -1.13
CA ILE A 599 -3.25 24.92 -2.47
C ILE A 599 -4.72 25.35 -2.37
N HIS A 600 -5.47 24.79 -1.41
CA HIS A 600 -6.88 25.12 -1.20
C HIS A 600 -7.09 26.60 -0.82
N ASP A 601 -6.24 27.12 0.06
CA ASP A 601 -6.25 28.50 0.57
C ASP A 601 -5.67 29.50 -0.45
N GLN A 602 -5.34 29.05 -1.67
CA GLN A 602 -4.80 29.86 -2.78
C GLN A 602 -3.47 30.56 -2.47
N GLU A 603 -2.66 29.98 -1.57
CA GLU A 603 -1.30 30.45 -1.30
C GLU A 603 -0.31 30.07 -2.40
N VAL A 604 -0.71 29.24 -3.36
CA VAL A 604 0.14 28.64 -4.39
C VAL A 604 -0.48 28.90 -5.75
N ASP A 605 0.32 29.38 -6.70
CA ASP A 605 -0.14 29.65 -8.07
C ASP A 605 0.08 28.45 -9.00
N ILE A 606 1.24 27.79 -8.88
CA ILE A 606 1.63 26.68 -9.75
C ILE A 606 2.02 25.46 -8.92
N VAL A 607 1.36 24.33 -9.16
CA VAL A 607 1.67 23.05 -8.51
C VAL A 607 2.38 22.14 -9.51
N VAL A 608 3.63 21.78 -9.21
CA VAL A 608 4.43 20.84 -10.02
C VAL A 608 4.45 19.49 -9.33
N GLY A 609 4.04 18.40 -10.00
CA GLY A 609 4.01 17.11 -9.34
C GLY A 609 3.93 15.89 -10.25
N THR A 610 4.01 14.72 -9.62
CA THR A 610 3.88 13.41 -10.27
C THR A 610 2.54 12.78 -9.92
N GLN A 611 2.45 11.48 -9.61
CA GLN A 611 1.16 10.84 -9.37
C GLN A 611 0.40 11.38 -8.15
N LEU A 612 1.08 12.03 -7.19
CA LEU A 612 0.46 12.55 -5.97
C LEU A 612 -0.54 13.68 -6.22
N ILE A 613 -0.39 14.47 -7.29
CA ILE A 613 -1.33 15.56 -7.62
C ILE A 613 -2.62 15.04 -8.28
N THR A 614 -2.65 13.76 -8.67
CA THR A 614 -3.70 13.21 -9.55
C THR A 614 -4.81 12.46 -8.82
N LYS A 615 -4.65 12.12 -7.54
CA LYS A 615 -5.60 11.26 -6.79
C LYS A 615 -6.10 11.92 -5.51
N GLY A 616 -7.34 11.65 -5.12
CA GLY A 616 -7.88 11.97 -3.79
C GLY A 616 -8.11 13.44 -3.41
N HIS A 617 -7.80 14.42 -4.28
CA HIS A 617 -7.87 15.85 -3.94
C HIS A 617 -8.70 16.68 -4.91
N ASP A 618 -9.52 17.59 -4.36
CA ASP A 618 -10.28 18.54 -5.16
C ASP A 618 -9.66 19.94 -5.02
N PHE A 619 -9.27 20.54 -6.13
CA PHE A 619 -8.65 21.86 -6.18
C PHE A 619 -9.56 22.78 -7.01
N PRO A 620 -10.48 23.52 -6.37
CA PRO A 620 -11.57 24.19 -7.07
C PRO A 620 -11.09 25.28 -8.05
N ASN A 621 -9.91 25.88 -7.79
CA ASN A 621 -9.36 26.97 -8.60
C ASN A 621 -8.31 26.51 -9.62
N VAL A 622 -8.11 25.20 -9.81
CA VAL A 622 -7.25 24.68 -10.87
C VAL A 622 -8.02 24.68 -12.19
N THR A 623 -7.71 25.63 -13.06
CA THR A 623 -8.36 25.82 -14.37
C THR A 623 -7.46 25.48 -15.55
N LEU A 624 -6.16 25.22 -15.30
CA LEU A 624 -5.22 24.74 -16.32
C LEU A 624 -4.43 23.54 -15.79
N VAL A 625 -4.30 22.53 -16.64
CA VAL A 625 -3.43 21.38 -16.41
C VAL A 625 -2.46 21.24 -17.59
N GLY A 626 -1.17 21.38 -17.32
CA GLY A 626 -0.10 21.14 -18.30
C GLY A 626 0.54 19.77 -18.07
N VAL A 627 0.53 18.90 -19.07
CA VAL A 627 1.24 17.61 -19.03
C VAL A 627 2.53 17.71 -19.83
N ILE A 628 3.65 17.47 -19.15
CA ILE A 628 4.98 17.49 -19.75
C ILE A 628 5.37 16.07 -20.16
N LEU A 629 5.80 15.92 -21.41
CA LEU A 629 6.37 14.69 -21.96
C LEU A 629 5.48 13.45 -21.73
N ALA A 630 4.25 13.48 -22.25
CA ALA A 630 3.27 12.40 -22.03
C ALA A 630 3.77 11.00 -22.48
N ASP A 631 4.67 10.97 -23.47
CA ASP A 631 5.27 9.76 -24.07
C ASP A 631 6.09 8.91 -23.12
N LEU A 632 6.59 9.48 -22.02
CA LEU A 632 7.53 8.81 -21.12
C LEU A 632 7.01 7.47 -20.61
N SER A 633 5.71 7.39 -20.33
CA SER A 633 5.07 6.15 -19.88
C SER A 633 4.78 5.16 -21.00
N LEU A 634 4.54 5.64 -22.23
CA LEU A 634 4.29 4.82 -23.42
C LEU A 634 5.54 4.03 -23.81
N ASN A 635 6.73 4.59 -23.57
CA ASN A 635 8.01 4.00 -23.97
C ASN A 635 8.51 2.89 -23.02
N LEU A 636 7.76 2.57 -21.95
CA LEU A 636 8.14 1.50 -21.04
C LEU A 636 7.88 0.13 -21.69
N PRO A 637 8.82 -0.84 -21.58
CA PRO A 637 8.66 -2.19 -22.12
C PRO A 637 7.71 -3.04 -21.25
N ASP A 638 6.48 -2.57 -21.13
CA ASP A 638 5.39 -3.16 -20.36
C ASP A 638 4.12 -3.10 -21.23
N PHE A 639 3.40 -4.21 -21.34
CA PHE A 639 2.17 -4.26 -22.16
C PHE A 639 1.04 -3.40 -21.59
N ARG A 640 1.16 -2.95 -20.34
CA ARG A 640 0.20 -2.04 -19.68
C ARG A 640 0.59 -0.57 -19.79
N SER A 641 1.66 -0.23 -20.50
CA SER A 641 2.11 1.15 -20.68
C SER A 641 1.00 2.04 -21.24
N GLY A 642 0.38 1.64 -22.36
CA GLY A 642 -0.74 2.38 -22.97
C GLY A 642 -1.93 2.58 -22.02
N GLU A 643 -2.29 1.55 -21.25
CA GLU A 643 -3.38 1.55 -20.26
C GLU A 643 -3.12 2.57 -19.16
N ARG A 644 -1.91 2.54 -18.60
CA ARG A 644 -1.50 3.46 -17.55
C ARG A 644 -1.44 4.89 -18.05
N THR A 645 -0.92 5.11 -19.26
CA THR A 645 -0.88 6.45 -19.85
C THR A 645 -2.28 7.01 -19.99
N PHE A 646 -3.20 6.24 -20.56
CA PHE A 646 -4.59 6.66 -20.73
C PHE A 646 -5.24 6.98 -19.37
N GLN A 647 -5.18 6.05 -18.41
CA GLN A 647 -5.76 6.24 -17.07
C GLN A 647 -5.22 7.49 -16.36
N LEU A 648 -3.89 7.66 -16.37
CA LEU A 648 -3.25 8.82 -15.72
C LEU A 648 -3.65 10.13 -16.39
N LEU A 649 -3.64 10.19 -17.73
CA LEU A 649 -3.99 11.42 -18.45
C LEU A 649 -5.46 11.78 -18.29
N THR A 650 -6.37 10.81 -18.35
CA THR A 650 -7.79 11.07 -18.12
C THR A 650 -8.06 11.51 -16.68
N GLN A 651 -7.36 10.95 -15.69
CA GLN A 651 -7.44 11.41 -14.30
C GLN A 651 -6.92 12.85 -14.12
N VAL A 652 -5.77 13.15 -14.73
CA VAL A 652 -5.10 14.46 -14.71
C VAL A 652 -5.96 15.50 -15.40
N ALA A 653 -6.46 15.21 -16.60
CA ALA A 653 -7.40 16.05 -17.31
C ALA A 653 -8.66 16.30 -16.48
N GLY A 654 -9.13 15.25 -15.79
CA GLY A 654 -10.24 15.32 -14.86
C GLY A 654 -10.04 16.25 -13.66
N ARG A 655 -8.84 16.78 -13.39
CA ARG A 655 -8.58 17.74 -12.30
C ARG A 655 -8.88 19.20 -12.69
N ALA A 656 -8.85 19.53 -13.97
CA ALA A 656 -9.17 20.87 -14.44
C ALA A 656 -10.69 21.13 -14.39
N GLY A 657 -11.07 22.32 -13.89
CA GLY A 657 -12.44 22.82 -13.95
C GLY A 657 -13.45 21.95 -13.21
N ARG A 658 -13.16 21.60 -11.96
CA ARG A 658 -14.08 20.80 -11.11
C ARG A 658 -15.17 21.62 -10.42
N ALA A 659 -14.93 22.92 -10.24
CA ALA A 659 -15.88 23.87 -9.68
C ALA A 659 -16.66 24.57 -10.81
N GLU A 660 -17.08 25.82 -10.61
CA GLU A 660 -17.89 26.56 -11.57
C GLU A 660 -17.14 26.99 -12.84
N LYS A 661 -15.80 27.08 -12.77
CA LYS A 661 -14.95 27.58 -13.87
C LYS A 661 -14.55 26.46 -14.84
N PRO A 662 -14.63 26.68 -16.17
CA PRO A 662 -14.20 25.68 -17.15
C PRO A 662 -12.68 25.45 -17.06
N GLY A 663 -12.28 24.20 -17.27
CA GLY A 663 -10.89 23.78 -17.26
C GLY A 663 -10.32 23.58 -18.66
N GLU A 664 -9.03 23.79 -18.80
CA GLU A 664 -8.26 23.51 -20.01
C GLU A 664 -7.08 22.58 -19.69
N VAL A 665 -6.77 21.66 -20.61
CA VAL A 665 -5.69 20.69 -20.46
C VAL A 665 -4.81 20.71 -21.70
N LEU A 666 -3.52 20.95 -21.52
CA LEU A 666 -2.53 20.98 -22.58
C LEU A 666 -1.54 19.83 -22.38
N ILE A 667 -1.48 18.90 -23.33
CA ILE A 667 -0.63 17.71 -23.26
C ILE A 667 0.49 17.82 -24.29
N GLN A 668 1.72 17.99 -23.84
CA GLN A 668 2.90 18.02 -24.71
C GLN A 668 3.41 16.61 -25.00
N THR A 669 3.53 16.27 -26.28
CA THR A 669 3.90 14.93 -26.74
C THR A 669 4.65 14.94 -28.08
N TYR A 670 5.55 13.98 -28.27
CA TYR A 670 6.20 13.69 -29.55
C TYR A 670 5.37 12.73 -30.43
N ASN A 671 4.39 12.02 -29.87
CA ASN A 671 3.58 11.04 -30.57
C ASN A 671 2.07 11.35 -30.48
N PRO A 672 1.61 12.52 -30.93
CA PRO A 672 0.21 12.94 -30.75
C PRO A 672 -0.80 11.94 -31.33
N LYS A 673 -0.42 11.14 -32.34
CA LYS A 673 -1.29 10.15 -33.00
C LYS A 673 -1.53 8.87 -32.20
N HIS A 674 -0.83 8.64 -31.08
CA HIS A 674 -0.99 7.42 -30.29
C HIS A 674 -2.42 7.29 -29.74
N HIS A 675 -3.04 6.10 -29.81
CA HIS A 675 -4.46 5.91 -29.47
C HIS A 675 -4.77 6.28 -28.02
N SER A 676 -3.90 5.95 -27.06
CA SER A 676 -4.06 6.38 -25.65
C SER A 676 -4.19 7.89 -25.49
N LEU A 677 -3.46 8.69 -26.30
CA LEU A 677 -3.48 10.15 -26.23
C LEU A 677 -4.72 10.72 -26.91
N GLN A 678 -5.09 10.17 -28.07
CA GLN A 678 -6.30 10.55 -28.80
C GLN A 678 -7.57 10.25 -27.97
N CYS A 679 -7.66 9.06 -27.38
CA CYS A 679 -8.81 8.70 -26.55
C CYS A 679 -8.86 9.52 -25.25
N ALA A 680 -7.71 9.84 -24.64
CA ALA A 680 -7.67 10.75 -23.49
C ALA A 680 -8.08 12.18 -23.86
N LYS A 681 -7.74 12.65 -25.07
CA LYS A 681 -8.15 13.94 -25.60
C LYS A 681 -9.67 14.02 -25.76
N ASP A 682 -10.26 12.98 -26.34
CA ASP A 682 -11.69 12.92 -26.66
C ASP A 682 -12.56 12.45 -25.47
N HIS A 683 -11.94 12.11 -24.33
CA HIS A 683 -12.57 11.46 -23.16
C HIS A 683 -13.31 10.16 -23.50
N ASP A 684 -12.83 9.43 -24.51
CA ASP A 684 -13.49 8.26 -25.08
C ASP A 684 -12.90 6.95 -24.53
N THR A 685 -13.38 6.56 -23.34
CA THR A 685 -12.99 5.30 -22.69
C THR A 685 -13.44 4.08 -23.50
N LEU A 686 -14.60 4.13 -24.15
CA LEU A 686 -15.14 2.98 -24.89
C LEU A 686 -14.25 2.64 -26.09
N ARG A 687 -13.92 3.64 -26.91
CA ARG A 687 -12.99 3.47 -28.04
C ARG A 687 -11.63 2.99 -27.58
N TYR A 688 -11.14 3.50 -26.45
CA TYR A 688 -9.87 3.03 -25.87
C TYR A 688 -9.92 1.53 -25.54
N LEU A 689 -10.97 1.10 -24.83
CA LEU A 689 -11.17 -0.30 -24.45
C LEU A 689 -11.27 -1.22 -25.68
N GLU A 690 -12.01 -0.81 -26.71
CA GLU A 690 -12.15 -1.59 -27.95
C GLU A 690 -10.81 -1.83 -28.65
N ILE A 691 -9.99 -0.77 -28.80
CA ILE A 691 -8.68 -0.86 -29.44
C ILE A 691 -7.74 -1.76 -28.64
N GLU A 692 -7.64 -1.54 -27.32
CA GLU A 692 -6.75 -2.32 -26.45
C GLU A 692 -7.17 -3.77 -26.34
N LEU A 693 -8.45 -4.06 -26.05
CA LEU A 693 -8.92 -5.44 -25.91
C LEU A 693 -8.72 -6.23 -27.20
N LYS A 694 -8.93 -5.60 -28.37
CA LYS A 694 -8.63 -6.24 -29.66
C LYS A 694 -7.15 -6.58 -29.78
N GLN A 695 -6.24 -5.64 -29.49
CA GLN A 695 -4.80 -5.88 -29.54
C GLN A 695 -4.36 -6.95 -28.54
N ARG A 696 -4.87 -6.91 -27.31
CA ARG A 696 -4.55 -7.88 -26.26
C ARG A 696 -5.04 -9.29 -26.58
N ASN A 697 -6.19 -9.42 -27.24
CA ASN A 697 -6.69 -10.70 -27.71
C ASN A 697 -5.80 -11.28 -28.82
N LEU A 698 -5.35 -10.45 -29.76
CA LEU A 698 -4.42 -10.86 -30.83
C LEU A 698 -3.09 -11.34 -30.26
N LEU A 699 -2.53 -10.60 -29.29
CA LEU A 699 -1.25 -10.92 -28.63
C LEU A 699 -1.36 -11.98 -27.53
N LYS A 700 -2.59 -12.45 -27.24
CA LYS A 700 -2.90 -13.43 -26.20
C LYS A 700 -2.25 -13.03 -24.87
N ILE A 701 -2.66 -11.89 -24.35
CA ILE A 701 -2.20 -11.32 -23.07
C ILE A 701 -3.41 -10.97 -22.18
N PRO A 702 -3.21 -10.72 -20.85
CA PRO A 702 -4.31 -10.40 -19.94
C PRO A 702 -5.17 -9.24 -20.45
N PRO A 703 -6.51 -9.34 -20.39
CA PRO A 703 -7.28 -10.27 -19.56
C PRO A 703 -7.70 -11.59 -20.24
N PHE A 704 -7.27 -11.88 -21.47
CA PHE A 704 -7.70 -13.08 -22.22
C PHE A 704 -6.99 -14.37 -21.81
N LEU A 705 -5.75 -14.25 -21.33
CA LEU A 705 -4.95 -15.34 -20.78
C LEU A 705 -4.48 -14.95 -19.38
N SER A 706 -4.34 -15.95 -18.51
CA SER A 706 -3.62 -15.80 -17.24
C SER A 706 -2.11 -15.85 -17.47
N MET A 707 -1.36 -15.13 -16.64
CA MET A 707 0.07 -14.94 -16.83
C MET A 707 0.83 -15.12 -15.51
N VAL A 708 2.01 -15.72 -15.57
CA VAL A 708 2.93 -15.86 -14.43
C VAL A 708 4.32 -15.41 -14.85
N LEU A 709 4.90 -14.53 -14.05
CA LEU A 709 6.30 -14.13 -14.16
C LEU A 709 7.12 -14.85 -13.08
N ILE A 710 8.11 -15.63 -13.50
CA ILE A 710 9.10 -16.22 -12.59
C ILE A 710 10.38 -15.41 -12.73
N LEU A 711 10.73 -14.68 -11.68
CA LEU A 711 11.95 -13.89 -11.60
C LEU A 711 13.05 -14.66 -10.86
N CYS A 712 14.18 -14.84 -11.52
CA CYS A 712 15.39 -15.46 -10.99
C CYS A 712 16.43 -14.36 -10.73
N SER A 713 16.96 -14.28 -9.51
CA SER A 713 18.02 -13.31 -9.19
C SER A 713 19.18 -13.90 -8.41
N SER A 714 20.37 -13.37 -8.65
CA SER A 714 21.62 -13.78 -7.99
C SER A 714 22.64 -12.64 -8.00
N PRO A 715 23.59 -12.55 -7.05
CA PRO A 715 24.73 -11.63 -7.14
C PRO A 715 25.62 -11.91 -8.36
N SER A 716 25.58 -13.13 -8.91
CA SER A 716 26.29 -13.52 -10.14
C SER A 716 25.33 -13.63 -11.32
N GLU A 717 25.66 -12.96 -12.42
CA GLU A 717 24.86 -12.96 -13.66
C GLU A 717 24.70 -14.37 -14.24
N LYS A 718 25.81 -15.09 -14.41
CA LYS A 718 25.81 -16.47 -14.92
C LYS A 718 24.94 -17.42 -14.07
N ARG A 719 24.90 -17.21 -12.75
CA ARG A 719 24.03 -17.99 -11.86
C ARG A 719 22.55 -17.64 -12.03
N ALA A 720 22.20 -16.36 -12.12
CA ALA A 720 20.83 -15.94 -12.37
C ALA A 720 20.31 -16.48 -13.71
N GLU A 721 21.14 -16.43 -14.75
CA GLU A 721 20.87 -17.01 -16.06
C GLU A 721 20.65 -18.53 -15.98
N THR A 722 21.62 -19.26 -15.39
CA THR A 722 21.55 -20.72 -15.24
C THR A 722 20.29 -21.15 -14.47
N LEU A 723 19.90 -20.40 -13.44
CA LEU A 723 18.67 -20.63 -12.69
C LEU A 723 17.43 -20.45 -13.58
N ALA A 724 17.38 -19.39 -14.40
CA ALA A 724 16.27 -19.14 -15.30
C ALA A 724 16.14 -20.21 -16.40
N PHE A 725 17.26 -20.70 -16.95
CA PHE A 725 17.27 -21.86 -17.85
C PHE A 725 16.79 -23.14 -17.15
N SER A 726 17.19 -23.35 -15.89
CA SER A 726 16.72 -24.48 -15.09
C SER A 726 15.21 -24.43 -14.87
N VAL A 727 14.65 -23.24 -14.60
CA VAL A 727 13.21 -23.01 -14.55
C VAL A 727 12.55 -23.35 -15.89
N ARG A 728 13.01 -22.78 -17.01
CA ARG A 728 12.45 -23.09 -18.35
C ARG A 728 12.46 -24.59 -18.66
N ASN A 729 13.53 -25.29 -18.30
CA ASN A 729 13.64 -26.73 -18.55
C ASN A 729 12.54 -27.54 -17.86
N ARG A 730 12.02 -27.08 -16.70
CA ARG A 730 10.88 -27.71 -16.03
C ARG A 730 9.57 -27.57 -16.81
N PHE A 731 9.49 -26.57 -17.68
CA PHE A 731 8.32 -26.28 -18.51
C PHE A 731 8.50 -26.72 -19.98
N LYS A 732 9.47 -27.59 -20.29
CA LYS A 732 9.68 -28.11 -21.67
C LYS A 732 8.57 -29.04 -22.16
N LYS A 733 7.98 -29.84 -21.26
CA LYS A 733 6.88 -30.78 -21.57
C LYS A 733 5.55 -30.18 -21.15
N LEU A 734 5.14 -29.10 -21.80
CA LEU A 734 3.85 -28.46 -21.56
C LEU A 734 2.82 -28.86 -22.63
N PRO A 735 1.53 -28.90 -22.27
CA PRO A 735 0.49 -28.99 -23.27
C PRO A 735 0.56 -27.77 -24.21
N PRO A 736 0.17 -27.93 -25.49
CA PRO A 736 0.30 -26.89 -26.52
C PRO A 736 -0.49 -25.62 -26.21
N SER A 737 -1.43 -25.67 -25.26
CA SER A 737 -2.19 -24.52 -24.77
C SER A 737 -1.37 -23.55 -23.91
N LEU A 738 -0.23 -23.95 -23.35
CA LEU A 738 0.64 -23.04 -22.59
C LEU A 738 1.78 -22.51 -23.45
N THR A 739 2.07 -21.22 -23.29
CA THR A 739 3.20 -20.56 -23.94
C THR A 739 4.23 -20.15 -22.89
N VAL A 740 5.50 -20.50 -23.11
CA VAL A 740 6.62 -20.08 -22.26
C VAL A 740 7.54 -19.19 -23.06
N ILE A 741 7.78 -17.98 -22.57
CA ILE A 741 8.66 -16.98 -23.16
C ILE A 741 9.86 -16.81 -22.22
N GLY A 742 11.06 -16.74 -22.79
CA GLY A 742 12.31 -16.68 -22.04
C GLY A 742 13.08 -18.00 -21.98
N PRO A 743 14.10 -18.13 -21.10
CA PRO A 743 14.56 -17.09 -20.18
C PRO A 743 15.11 -15.89 -20.95
N VAL A 744 14.81 -14.69 -20.46
CA VAL A 744 15.37 -13.43 -20.98
C VAL A 744 15.92 -12.61 -19.82
N GLU A 745 16.88 -11.75 -20.12
CA GLU A 745 17.33 -10.73 -19.18
C GLU A 745 16.14 -9.86 -18.78
N SER A 746 16.01 -9.55 -17.49
CA SER A 746 14.97 -8.63 -17.01
C SER A 746 15.22 -7.22 -17.54
N PRO A 747 14.19 -6.45 -17.97
CA PRO A 747 14.37 -5.07 -18.46
C PRO A 747 15.19 -4.20 -17.50
N LEU A 748 15.01 -4.41 -16.19
CA LEU A 748 15.93 -3.95 -15.16
C LEU A 748 16.96 -5.04 -14.82
N LYS A 749 18.09 -5.06 -15.55
CA LYS A 749 19.16 -6.08 -15.47
C LYS A 749 19.66 -6.34 -14.06
N LYS A 750 19.91 -5.27 -13.29
CA LYS A 750 20.53 -5.35 -11.97
C LYS A 750 19.81 -4.42 -10.98
N LEU A 751 19.46 -4.95 -9.82
CA LEU A 751 18.84 -4.19 -8.72
C LEU A 751 19.48 -4.60 -7.40
N ARG A 752 19.91 -3.61 -6.59
CA ARG A 752 20.56 -3.84 -5.28
C ARG A 752 21.67 -4.91 -5.35
N ASN A 753 22.58 -4.76 -6.34
CA ASN A 753 23.69 -5.68 -6.61
C ASN A 753 23.33 -7.12 -7.01
N ARG A 754 22.10 -7.37 -7.49
CA ARG A 754 21.66 -8.68 -7.96
C ARG A 754 21.23 -8.60 -9.42
N TYR A 755 21.77 -9.49 -10.24
CA TYR A 755 21.35 -9.68 -11.63
C TYR A 755 20.01 -10.40 -11.67
N ARG A 756 19.19 -10.06 -12.66
CA ARG A 756 17.79 -10.48 -12.77
C ARG A 756 17.51 -11.06 -14.15
N TRP A 757 16.96 -12.26 -14.17
CA TRP A 757 16.49 -12.98 -15.35
C TRP A 757 15.04 -13.41 -15.12
N GLN A 758 14.26 -13.53 -16.18
CA GLN A 758 12.85 -13.84 -16.06
C GLN A 758 12.35 -14.86 -17.09
N VAL A 759 11.38 -15.65 -16.67
CA VAL A 759 10.61 -16.59 -17.50
C VAL A 759 9.14 -16.22 -17.37
N LEU A 760 8.48 -16.02 -18.50
CA LEU A 760 7.06 -15.67 -18.56
C LEU A 760 6.25 -16.87 -19.05
N ILE A 761 5.18 -17.20 -18.36
CA ILE A 761 4.29 -18.30 -18.71
C ILE A 761 2.89 -17.73 -18.92
N LYS A 762 2.27 -18.09 -20.04
CA LYS A 762 0.89 -17.74 -20.39
C LYS A 762 0.04 -19.01 -20.48
N ALA A 763 -1.19 -18.96 -19.99
CA ALA A 763 -2.15 -20.06 -20.12
C ALA A 763 -3.59 -19.54 -20.30
N PRO A 764 -4.50 -20.35 -20.88
CA PRO A 764 -5.91 -20.02 -21.04
C PRO A 764 -6.61 -19.70 -19.72
N ASP A 765 -6.23 -20.39 -18.65
CA ASP A 765 -6.82 -20.22 -17.34
C ASP A 765 -5.78 -20.34 -16.21
N ALA A 766 -6.11 -19.75 -15.06
CA ALA A 766 -5.27 -19.77 -13.87
C ALA A 766 -5.10 -21.18 -13.29
N SER A 767 -6.04 -22.11 -13.52
CA SER A 767 -5.99 -23.47 -12.98
C SER A 767 -4.89 -24.31 -13.64
N MET A 768 -4.66 -24.13 -14.94
CA MET A 768 -3.56 -24.75 -15.66
C MET A 768 -2.20 -24.25 -15.15
N LEU A 769 -2.05 -22.94 -14.94
CA LEU A 769 -0.84 -22.37 -14.32
C LEU A 769 -0.63 -22.96 -12.94
N LYS A 770 -1.73 -23.09 -12.17
CA LYS A 770 -1.70 -23.66 -10.83
C LYS A 770 -1.19 -25.10 -10.84
N CYS A 771 -1.65 -25.93 -11.77
CA CYS A 771 -1.20 -27.30 -11.92
C CYS A 771 0.32 -27.39 -12.18
N GLN A 772 0.83 -26.56 -13.10
CA GLN A 772 2.24 -26.58 -13.48
C GLN A 772 3.15 -26.02 -12.38
N LEU A 773 2.74 -24.95 -11.70
CA LEU A 773 3.47 -24.40 -10.57
C LEU A 773 3.47 -25.36 -9.38
N ASN A 774 2.37 -26.08 -9.11
CA ASN A 774 2.36 -27.13 -8.10
C ASN A 774 3.38 -28.23 -8.40
N ARG A 775 3.58 -28.59 -9.68
CA ARG A 775 4.63 -29.53 -10.08
C ARG A 775 6.03 -28.99 -9.79
N LEU A 776 6.27 -27.72 -10.09
CA LEU A 776 7.53 -27.03 -9.74
C LEU A 776 7.78 -27.03 -8.23
N MET A 777 6.73 -26.84 -7.41
CA MET A 777 6.82 -26.82 -5.95
C MET A 777 7.01 -28.21 -5.33
N LYS A 778 6.45 -29.27 -5.93
CA LYS A 778 6.66 -30.66 -5.48
C LYS A 778 8.10 -31.13 -5.69
N GLU A 779 8.74 -30.68 -6.76
CA GLU A 779 10.14 -30.95 -7.08
C GLU A 779 10.95 -29.65 -7.13
N PRO A 780 11.18 -29.00 -5.97
CA PRO A 780 11.80 -27.69 -5.93
C PRO A 780 13.20 -27.73 -6.56
N LEU A 781 13.54 -26.66 -7.28
CA LEU A 781 14.89 -26.47 -7.77
C LEU A 781 15.86 -26.35 -6.59
N LYS A 782 17.01 -27.01 -6.69
CA LYS A 782 18.11 -26.81 -5.72
C LYS A 782 18.68 -25.42 -5.92
N LEU A 783 18.24 -24.47 -5.10
CA LEU A 783 18.78 -23.12 -5.07
C LEU A 783 20.13 -23.12 -4.33
N GLN A 784 21.13 -22.44 -4.89
CA GLN A 784 22.36 -22.15 -4.18
C GLN A 784 22.16 -21.03 -3.15
N LYS A 785 23.13 -20.88 -2.24
CA LYS A 785 23.18 -19.76 -1.32
C LYS A 785 23.15 -18.44 -2.11
N ASP A 786 22.30 -17.51 -1.65
CA ASP A 786 22.07 -16.19 -2.24
C ASP A 786 21.34 -16.16 -3.60
N GLU A 787 20.82 -17.28 -4.11
CA GLU A 787 19.88 -17.30 -5.23
C GLU A 787 18.45 -17.08 -4.75
N LEU A 788 17.64 -16.37 -5.54
CA LEU A 788 16.23 -16.12 -5.23
C LEU A 788 15.37 -16.40 -6.46
N LEU A 789 14.32 -17.18 -6.23
CA LEU A 789 13.25 -17.43 -7.20
C LEU A 789 11.98 -16.78 -6.65
N GLN A 790 11.37 -15.90 -7.44
CA GLN A 790 10.13 -15.21 -7.09
C GLN A 790 9.08 -15.52 -8.14
N ILE A 791 7.88 -15.89 -7.70
CA ILE A 791 6.72 -16.14 -8.56
C ILE A 791 5.76 -14.97 -8.40
N ASP A 792 5.40 -14.33 -9.50
CA ASP A 792 4.36 -13.30 -9.54
C ASP A 792 3.22 -13.76 -10.46
N ILE A 793 2.08 -14.09 -9.84
CA ILE A 793 0.85 -14.47 -10.52
C ILE A 793 0.10 -13.21 -10.93
N ASP A 794 -0.38 -13.18 -12.16
CA ASP A 794 -1.03 -12.02 -12.77
C ASP A 794 -0.17 -10.76 -12.58
N PRO A 795 1.05 -10.74 -13.17
CA PRO A 795 1.99 -9.64 -12.98
C PRO A 795 1.39 -8.36 -13.56
N HIS A 796 1.36 -7.30 -12.74
CA HIS A 796 1.02 -5.96 -13.22
C HIS A 796 2.24 -5.27 -13.85
N HIS A 797 3.45 -5.75 -13.61
CA HIS A 797 4.67 -5.19 -14.20
C HIS A 797 5.57 -6.31 -14.71
N LEU A 798 6.25 -6.06 -15.83
CA LEU A 798 7.28 -6.97 -16.39
C LEU A 798 8.71 -6.49 -16.11
N ILE A 799 8.90 -5.49 -15.24
CA ILE A 799 10.17 -4.78 -14.96
C ILE A 799 10.67 -5.07 -13.54
#